data_AF-A0AAE3EAG9-F1
#
_entry.id   AF-A0AAE3EAG9-F1
#
_cell.length_a   1.000
_cell.length_b   1.000
_cell.length_c   1.000
_cell.angle_alpha   90.00
_cell.angle_beta   90.00
_cell.angle_gamma   90.00
#
_symmetry.space_group_name_H-M   'P 1'
#
loop_
_entity.id
_entity.type
_entity.pdbx_description
1 polymer ?
#
loop_
_entity_poly.entity_id
_entity_poly.type
_entity_poly.pdbx_seq_one_letter_code
_entity_poly.pdbx_strand_id
1 'polypeptide(L)'
;MNKLIKKILILGGIFLIAAIAFLWMTRGSKEEQTIDYGVMEEASLPIVSMSAEGYAINTLYGYVNEMGASYVQESLTPLAADRRLPVTIETCGNEIRKIRYEIRSLDGEELVEAIDITDWETSDGKVQAILPIQDIIRKETEYSLRLTLETDLHNAVYYYTRIIEDETLHTKEMLEYVSDFHASAFRAADAQDYAINWEVDASADKDTLTSVNIHSDFSQLTYGDLSPSAVGDPQITVLEMDDTFGSFQVRYELQAEGDDTRIGNYVAEEFFCLQWSSLRFYLMDYERTMRQEFEASVSTFTEDSIEFGMVQESDVSTVQSPDGSYRVFTVGGDLWSYSEEKREAVLLFSFRQDGQSSAQRLHEEYEVQLVNVDDNGNVEFFVYGYMNRGDHEGQVGLSYYRYVKSDNALQEIFYVSSDKSYEVLREDIRRLSHREGDLVYILFDNNVYAVDYQGKEVVVVVENADARGLVVSEEQNAIAWQQGDDLRQAGSIQILYLDSGKSQILNAASGEYLRTQGFIGQDFVSTAGRTSDIQAEGFETIWPQYRLTIVNPEGGEEAHYEYNAVYISDVTVEAGQVHLERLQKSVSGYERIADDTLMQNQTEMPNTDNILTARINETQKRVYSLKTTSDNAKKTLNVSVPNRVLYTADTTLKPSSSSEGALRYYAYGAGHLVGVYENAGDAIRLAYDSMGWVTDSLGNRVWHRTARGNGTVSMTISADAAVTSGSGRMGGCVKGILLREDAYADVDALLAEGRSAEAILEESLPGTPVNLTGCDMRQIYYYLSQNTPVLVISTNDTPLLLVGYDPYNVDIYDPLDGSTYKMGQQDALNTFTQAGNQFLGYLR
;
A
#
# COMPACT_ATOMS: atom_id res chain seq x y z
N MET A 1 44.81 -26.68 -6.75
CA MET A 1 44.27 -25.44 -6.15
C MET A 1 42.81 -25.35 -6.55
N ASN A 2 41.88 -25.51 -5.60
CA ASN A 2 40.44 -25.64 -5.86
C ASN A 2 39.89 -24.41 -6.60
N LYS A 3 38.98 -24.62 -7.55
CA LYS A 3 38.31 -23.55 -8.31
C LYS A 3 37.63 -22.51 -7.39
N LEU A 4 37.18 -22.94 -6.21
CA LEU A 4 36.60 -22.08 -5.16
C LEU A 4 37.63 -21.10 -4.57
N ILE A 5 38.83 -21.57 -4.24
CA ILE A 5 39.92 -20.74 -3.69
C ILE A 5 40.40 -19.71 -4.73
N LYS A 6 40.38 -20.08 -6.02
CA LYS A 6 40.66 -19.13 -7.11
C LYS A 6 39.58 -18.05 -7.22
N LYS A 7 38.29 -18.39 -7.10
CA LYS A 7 37.20 -17.40 -7.13
C LYS A 7 37.26 -16.44 -5.93
N ILE A 8 37.53 -16.95 -4.72
CA ILE A 8 37.67 -16.12 -3.50
C ILE A 8 38.88 -15.18 -3.61
N LEU A 9 40.02 -15.66 -4.12
CA LEU A 9 41.20 -14.80 -4.33
C LEU A 9 41.01 -13.78 -5.45
N ILE A 10 40.21 -14.10 -6.47
CA ILE A 10 39.87 -13.15 -7.55
C ILE A 10 38.88 -12.09 -7.03
N LEU A 11 37.83 -12.48 -6.30
CA LEU A 11 36.89 -11.53 -5.69
C LEU A 11 37.57 -10.63 -4.67
N GLY A 12 38.38 -11.19 -3.76
CA GLY A 12 39.17 -10.42 -2.80
C GLY A 12 40.20 -9.52 -3.47
N GLY A 13 40.78 -9.94 -4.60
CA GLY A 13 41.70 -9.11 -5.40
C GLY A 13 41.00 -7.96 -6.13
N ILE A 14 39.79 -8.19 -6.66
CA ILE A 14 38.96 -7.15 -7.27
C ILE A 14 38.53 -6.13 -6.20
N PHE A 15 38.12 -6.58 -5.03
CA PHE A 15 37.78 -5.72 -3.89
C PHE A 15 38.96 -4.85 -3.44
N LEU A 16 40.17 -5.41 -3.37
CA LEU A 16 41.37 -4.64 -2.98
C LEU A 16 41.79 -3.61 -4.04
N ILE A 17 41.64 -3.94 -5.32
CA ILE A 17 41.95 -3.02 -6.43
C ILE A 17 40.90 -1.89 -6.49
N ALA A 18 39.62 -2.21 -6.25
CA ALA A 18 38.56 -1.22 -6.12
C ALA A 18 38.80 -0.28 -4.92
N ALA A 19 39.18 -0.81 -3.76
CA ALA A 19 39.51 0.00 -2.58
C ALA A 19 40.74 0.92 -2.79
N ILE A 20 41.75 0.46 -3.53
CA ILE A 20 42.92 1.29 -3.87
C ILE A 20 42.58 2.33 -4.94
N ALA A 21 41.73 2.00 -5.92
CA ALA A 21 41.22 2.96 -6.90
C ALA A 21 40.34 4.04 -6.22
N PHE A 22 39.51 3.65 -5.26
CA PHE A 22 38.68 4.50 -4.40
C PHE A 22 39.54 5.48 -3.58
N LEU A 23 40.64 5.00 -2.96
CA LEU A 23 41.60 5.85 -2.24
C LEU A 23 42.41 6.81 -3.14
N TRP A 24 42.50 6.52 -4.45
CA TRP A 24 43.20 7.38 -5.42
C TRP A 24 42.26 8.39 -6.09
N MET A 25 40.99 8.04 -6.31
CA MET A 25 39.95 8.95 -6.82
C MET A 25 39.53 10.01 -5.79
N THR A 26 39.45 9.65 -4.50
CA THR A 26 39.10 10.56 -3.38
C THR A 26 40.14 11.67 -3.12
N ARG A 27 41.26 11.72 -3.87
CA ARG A 27 42.25 12.80 -3.83
C ARG A 27 42.08 13.86 -4.93
N GLY A 28 41.17 13.69 -5.88
CA GLY A 28 40.91 14.63 -6.96
C GLY A 28 39.65 15.46 -6.74
N SER A 29 39.82 16.79 -6.71
CA SER A 29 38.78 17.84 -6.81
C SER A 29 37.65 17.87 -5.77
N LYS A 30 37.91 18.58 -4.66
CA LYS A 30 36.86 19.41 -4.02
C LYS A 30 36.62 20.61 -4.94
N GLU A 31 35.67 20.51 -5.86
CA GLU A 31 35.08 21.71 -6.47
C GLU A 31 34.15 22.36 -5.43
N GLU A 32 34.39 23.63 -5.12
CA GLU A 32 33.49 24.43 -4.30
C GLU A 32 32.16 24.56 -5.04
N GLN A 33 31.16 23.80 -4.60
CA GLN A 33 29.78 23.89 -5.09
C GLN A 33 29.20 25.25 -4.70
N THR A 34 28.66 25.97 -5.67
CA THR A 34 27.84 27.15 -5.46
C THR A 34 26.51 26.72 -4.86
N ILE A 35 26.33 27.00 -3.56
CA ILE A 35 25.11 26.77 -2.80
C ILE A 35 24.15 27.93 -3.07
N ASP A 36 22.95 27.65 -3.57
CA ASP A 36 21.87 28.64 -3.70
C ASP A 36 21.11 28.78 -2.38
N TYR A 37 20.67 30.00 -2.05
CA TYR A 37 20.04 30.33 -0.78
C TYR A 37 18.60 30.78 -1.01
N GLY A 38 17.62 29.98 -0.58
CA GLY A 38 16.18 30.30 -0.72
C GLY A 38 15.33 29.90 0.48
N VAL A 39 14.08 30.38 0.49
CA VAL A 39 12.96 29.77 1.24
C VAL A 39 12.32 28.76 0.28
N MET A 40 11.79 27.64 0.79
CA MET A 40 11.08 26.66 -0.05
C MET A 40 10.03 27.36 -0.93
N GLU A 41 10.04 27.10 -2.23
CA GLU A 41 9.12 27.74 -3.18
C GLU A 41 7.66 27.36 -2.91
N GLU A 42 6.72 28.25 -3.21
CA GLU A 42 5.28 28.02 -3.00
C GLU A 42 4.71 27.04 -4.04
N ALA A 43 3.68 26.27 -3.66
CA ALA A 43 2.97 25.40 -4.60
C ALA A 43 2.34 26.21 -5.75
N SER A 44 2.62 25.79 -6.97
CA SER A 44 2.26 26.50 -8.21
C SER A 44 1.48 25.64 -9.20
N LEU A 45 1.51 24.31 -9.11
CA LEU A 45 0.89 23.46 -10.13
C LEU A 45 -0.64 23.62 -10.19
N PRO A 46 -1.23 23.63 -11.40
CA PRO A 46 -2.69 23.61 -11.54
C PRO A 46 -3.30 22.34 -10.93
N ILE A 47 -4.54 22.44 -10.46
CA ILE A 47 -5.31 21.32 -9.90
C ILE A 47 -6.52 21.06 -10.81
N VAL A 48 -6.82 19.80 -11.10
CA VAL A 48 -7.89 19.41 -12.03
C VAL A 48 -8.98 18.68 -11.27
N SER A 49 -10.25 19.07 -11.42
CA SER A 49 -11.39 18.29 -10.94
C SER A 49 -12.22 17.80 -12.11
N MET A 50 -12.56 16.50 -12.08
CA MET A 50 -13.51 15.90 -13.01
C MET A 50 -14.95 16.25 -12.62
N SER A 51 -15.91 15.94 -13.49
CA SER A 51 -17.33 16.14 -13.17
C SER A 51 -18.18 15.00 -13.71
N ALA A 52 -19.07 14.49 -12.86
CA ALA A 52 -20.07 13.49 -13.23
C ALA A 52 -21.41 13.84 -12.58
N GLU A 53 -22.50 13.73 -13.34
CA GLU A 53 -23.88 13.90 -12.84
C GLU A 53 -24.16 15.22 -12.08
N GLY A 54 -23.39 16.27 -12.37
CA GLY A 54 -23.52 17.59 -11.73
C GLY A 54 -22.67 17.78 -10.46
N TYR A 55 -21.90 16.76 -10.06
CA TYR A 55 -20.95 16.80 -8.95
C TYR A 55 -19.53 17.01 -9.47
N ALA A 56 -18.74 17.81 -8.75
CA ALA A 56 -17.29 17.81 -8.90
C ALA A 56 -16.75 16.57 -8.19
N ILE A 57 -16.03 15.73 -8.91
CA ILE A 57 -15.44 14.50 -8.38
C ILE A 57 -13.98 14.39 -8.82
N ASN A 58 -13.22 13.54 -8.15
CA ASN A 58 -11.85 13.16 -8.52
C ASN A 58 -10.98 14.40 -8.75
N THR A 59 -10.62 15.08 -7.66
CA THR A 59 -9.60 16.13 -7.70
C THR A 59 -8.23 15.49 -7.90
N LEU A 60 -7.57 15.85 -8.99
CA LEU A 60 -6.29 15.31 -9.45
C LEU A 60 -5.19 16.35 -9.30
N TYR A 61 -4.04 15.87 -8.83
CA TYR A 61 -2.82 16.66 -8.64
C TYR A 61 -1.81 16.37 -9.76
N GLY A 62 -1.03 17.38 -10.11
CA GLY A 62 -0.23 17.39 -11.33
C GLY A 62 1.15 16.76 -11.14
N TYR A 63 1.50 15.80 -11.99
CA TYR A 63 2.85 15.22 -12.02
C TYR A 63 3.72 15.91 -13.07
N VAL A 64 4.96 16.27 -12.72
CA VAL A 64 5.92 16.86 -13.68
C VAL A 64 6.77 15.80 -14.41
N ASN A 65 6.73 14.56 -13.94
CA ASN A 65 7.27 13.38 -14.59
C ASN A 65 6.12 12.47 -15.04
N GLU A 66 6.32 11.70 -16.12
CA GLU A 66 5.36 10.65 -16.47
C GLU A 66 5.41 9.54 -15.42
N MET A 67 4.23 9.19 -14.89
CA MET A 67 4.05 8.10 -13.93
C MET A 67 3.69 6.81 -14.66
N GLY A 68 4.04 5.67 -14.07
CA GLY A 68 3.55 4.36 -14.51
C GLY A 68 2.03 4.30 -14.34
N ALA A 69 1.30 4.26 -15.45
CA ALA A 69 -0.15 4.47 -15.47
C ALA A 69 -0.89 3.52 -14.51
N SER A 70 -0.47 2.26 -14.40
CA SER A 70 -1.08 1.27 -13.50
C SER A 70 -0.97 1.60 -12.01
N TYR A 71 -0.03 2.47 -11.62
CA TYR A 71 0.18 2.85 -10.22
C TYR A 71 -0.57 4.11 -9.80
N VAL A 72 -1.09 4.91 -10.75
CA VAL A 72 -1.73 6.22 -10.48
C VAL A 72 -3.21 6.24 -10.91
N GLN A 73 -3.92 5.14 -10.64
CA GLN A 73 -5.30 4.89 -11.08
C GLN A 73 -6.33 4.89 -9.94
N GLU A 74 -6.02 5.57 -8.85
CA GLU A 74 -6.77 5.58 -7.59
C GLU A 74 -8.22 6.07 -7.72
N SER A 75 -8.55 6.80 -8.79
CA SER A 75 -9.92 7.30 -9.05
C SER A 75 -10.54 6.72 -10.33
N LEU A 76 -11.86 6.56 -10.31
CA LEU A 76 -12.71 6.14 -11.42
C LEU A 76 -13.67 7.27 -11.80
N THR A 77 -13.71 7.66 -13.06
CA THR A 77 -14.58 8.73 -13.58
C THR A 77 -15.65 8.14 -14.51
N PRO A 78 -16.90 7.96 -14.05
CA PRO A 78 -18.00 7.49 -14.88
C PRO A 78 -18.36 8.50 -15.95
N LEU A 79 -18.53 8.02 -17.19
CA LEU A 79 -18.89 8.86 -18.33
C LEU A 79 -20.41 8.97 -18.47
N ALA A 80 -20.88 10.18 -18.74
CA ALA A 80 -22.26 10.40 -19.17
C ALA A 80 -22.51 9.76 -20.55
N ALA A 81 -23.78 9.47 -20.87
CA ALA A 81 -24.17 8.83 -22.12
C ALA A 81 -23.81 9.64 -23.39
N ASP A 82 -23.57 10.95 -23.28
CA ASP A 82 -23.11 11.79 -24.39
C ASP A 82 -21.58 11.88 -24.50
N ARG A 83 -20.86 11.24 -23.56
CA ARG A 83 -19.39 11.15 -23.46
C ARG A 83 -18.67 12.49 -23.45
N ARG A 84 -19.38 13.55 -23.04
CA ARG A 84 -18.80 14.88 -22.85
C ARG A 84 -18.37 14.99 -21.39
N LEU A 85 -17.08 14.77 -21.12
CA LEU A 85 -16.53 14.84 -19.77
C LEU A 85 -16.13 16.27 -19.43
N PRO A 86 -16.84 16.99 -18.55
CA PRO A 86 -16.45 18.34 -18.13
C PRO A 86 -15.29 18.27 -17.14
N VAL A 87 -14.35 19.20 -17.26
CA VAL A 87 -13.22 19.35 -16.34
C VAL A 87 -13.07 20.80 -15.90
N THR A 88 -12.81 21.01 -14.62
CA THR A 88 -12.46 22.30 -14.04
C THR A 88 -10.99 22.29 -13.64
N ILE A 89 -10.23 23.28 -14.08
CA ILE A 89 -8.81 23.43 -13.76
C ILE A 89 -8.64 24.69 -12.91
N GLU A 90 -8.22 24.54 -11.65
CA GLU A 90 -7.74 25.65 -10.84
C GLU A 90 -6.31 25.99 -11.28
N THR A 91 -6.11 27.21 -11.79
CA THR A 91 -4.85 27.58 -12.46
C THR A 91 -3.68 27.78 -11.51
N CYS A 92 -3.93 28.01 -10.22
CA CYS A 92 -2.91 28.30 -9.21
C CYS A 92 -1.91 29.41 -9.65
N GLY A 93 -2.38 30.38 -10.44
CA GLY A 93 -1.56 31.48 -10.96
C GLY A 93 -0.93 31.24 -12.35
N ASN A 94 -1.11 30.06 -12.95
CA ASN A 94 -0.59 29.74 -14.29
C ASN A 94 -1.48 30.26 -15.42
N GLU A 95 -0.85 30.53 -16.57
CA GLU A 95 -1.53 30.66 -17.86
C GLU A 95 -1.57 29.30 -18.56
N ILE A 96 -2.76 28.71 -18.73
CA ILE A 96 -2.93 27.45 -19.46
C ILE A 96 -2.79 27.70 -20.96
N ARG A 97 -1.77 27.10 -21.59
CA ARG A 97 -1.46 27.24 -23.01
C ARG A 97 -2.02 26.11 -23.87
N LYS A 98 -2.07 24.90 -23.32
CA LYS A 98 -2.57 23.71 -24.02
C LYS A 98 -3.21 22.74 -23.05
N ILE A 99 -4.29 22.10 -23.49
CA ILE A 99 -4.95 20.99 -22.82
C ILE A 99 -5.01 19.84 -23.83
N ARG A 100 -4.51 18.67 -23.46
CA ARG A 100 -4.58 17.43 -24.25
C ARG A 100 -5.02 16.29 -23.34
N TYR A 101 -5.78 15.33 -23.85
CA TYR A 101 -5.98 14.06 -23.16
C TYR A 101 -5.60 12.87 -24.04
N GLU A 102 -5.26 11.76 -23.38
CA GLU A 102 -5.06 10.45 -23.97
C GLU A 102 -5.87 9.40 -23.23
N ILE A 103 -6.41 8.42 -23.95
CA ILE A 103 -7.03 7.22 -23.39
C ILE A 103 -6.20 6.02 -23.80
N ARG A 104 -5.86 5.18 -22.82
CA ARG A 104 -5.02 3.99 -22.97
C ARG A 104 -5.62 2.79 -22.24
N SER A 105 -5.11 1.59 -22.53
CA SER A 105 -5.25 0.43 -21.62
C SER A 105 -4.77 0.78 -20.20
N LEU A 106 -5.21 0.01 -19.20
CA LEU A 106 -4.87 0.26 -17.79
C LEU A 106 -3.36 0.15 -17.52
N ASP A 107 -2.63 -0.69 -18.25
CA ASP A 107 -1.16 -0.73 -18.17
C ASP A 107 -0.46 0.49 -18.82
N GLY A 108 -1.20 1.31 -19.58
CA GLY A 108 -0.69 2.47 -20.31
C GLY A 108 -0.06 2.17 -21.67
N GLU A 109 0.05 0.90 -22.08
CA GLU A 109 0.77 0.47 -23.28
C GLU A 109 -0.02 0.76 -24.57
N GLU A 110 -1.29 0.36 -24.64
CA GLU A 110 -2.13 0.49 -25.83
C GLU A 110 -2.83 1.86 -25.88
N LEU A 111 -2.45 2.70 -26.84
CA LEU A 111 -3.13 3.97 -27.11
C LEU A 111 -4.45 3.75 -27.86
N VAL A 112 -5.55 4.18 -27.24
CA VAL A 112 -6.90 4.17 -27.83
C VAL A 112 -7.20 5.53 -28.47
N GLU A 113 -6.99 6.62 -27.71
CA GLU A 113 -7.38 7.97 -28.13
C GLU A 113 -6.33 9.01 -27.74
N ALA A 114 -6.17 10.07 -28.55
CA ALA A 114 -5.41 11.26 -28.17
C ALA A 114 -5.98 12.51 -28.86
N ILE A 115 -6.42 13.51 -28.08
CA ILE A 115 -7.05 14.74 -28.61
C ILE A 115 -6.51 15.98 -27.90
N ASP A 116 -6.14 16.99 -28.70
CA ASP A 116 -5.88 18.35 -28.24
C ASP A 116 -7.22 19.11 -28.13
N ILE A 117 -7.50 19.71 -26.98
CA ILE A 117 -8.67 20.55 -26.76
C ILE A 117 -8.38 21.95 -27.31
N THR A 118 -9.30 22.49 -28.10
CA THR A 118 -9.14 23.81 -28.75
C THR A 118 -10.00 24.90 -28.14
N ASP A 119 -11.05 24.53 -27.41
CA ASP A 119 -12.04 25.44 -26.87
C ASP A 119 -12.19 25.22 -25.36
N TRP A 120 -11.91 26.26 -24.58
CA TRP A 120 -12.14 26.31 -23.14
C TRP A 120 -12.46 27.74 -22.71
N GLU A 121 -13.09 27.88 -21.55
CA GLU A 121 -13.39 29.17 -20.95
C GLU A 121 -12.48 29.43 -19.75
N THR A 122 -12.05 30.67 -19.56
CA THR A 122 -11.19 31.07 -18.43
C THR A 122 -11.84 32.22 -17.67
N SER A 123 -12.05 32.03 -16.38
CA SER A 123 -12.59 33.05 -15.48
C SER A 123 -12.13 32.83 -14.04
N ASP A 124 -11.84 33.91 -13.32
CA ASP A 124 -11.56 33.88 -11.87
C ASP A 124 -10.52 32.81 -11.44
N GLY A 125 -9.44 32.70 -12.20
CA GLY A 125 -8.36 31.75 -11.92
C GLY A 125 -8.73 30.28 -12.18
N LYS A 126 -9.85 30.02 -12.86
CA LYS A 126 -10.29 28.68 -13.27
C LYS A 126 -10.43 28.57 -14.79
N VAL A 127 -10.13 27.40 -15.33
CA VAL A 127 -10.40 27.00 -16.71
C VAL A 127 -11.49 25.93 -16.73
N GLN A 128 -12.48 26.09 -17.60
CA GLN A 128 -13.55 25.12 -17.84
C GLN A 128 -13.40 24.56 -19.24
N ALA A 129 -13.25 23.24 -19.35
CA ALA A 129 -13.12 22.54 -20.62
C ALA A 129 -14.03 21.31 -20.67
N ILE A 130 -14.30 20.81 -21.88
CA ILE A 130 -15.05 19.57 -22.09
C ILE A 130 -14.18 18.65 -22.94
N LEU A 131 -13.90 17.45 -22.44
CA LEU A 131 -13.20 16.39 -23.17
C LEU A 131 -14.23 15.62 -24.02
N PRO A 132 -14.15 15.65 -25.36
CA PRO A 132 -15.10 14.98 -26.24
C PRO A 132 -14.69 13.53 -26.51
N ILE A 133 -14.91 12.64 -25.56
CA ILE A 133 -14.48 11.23 -25.65
C ILE A 133 -15.20 10.53 -26.83
N GLN A 134 -14.44 9.87 -27.71
CA GLN A 134 -14.97 9.31 -28.95
C GLN A 134 -15.60 7.92 -28.77
N ASP A 135 -16.36 7.48 -29.80
CA ASP A 135 -16.97 6.16 -29.85
C ASP A 135 -16.04 5.04 -30.30
N ILE A 136 -14.91 4.94 -29.60
CA ILE A 136 -13.88 3.91 -29.79
C ILE A 136 -13.59 3.11 -28.52
N ILE A 137 -13.94 3.63 -27.34
CA ILE A 137 -13.93 2.87 -26.08
C ILE A 137 -15.09 1.89 -26.03
N ARG A 138 -14.91 0.76 -25.34
CA ARG A 138 -15.96 -0.24 -25.13
C ARG A 138 -16.75 0.11 -23.87
N LYS A 139 -18.07 -0.11 -23.90
CA LYS A 139 -18.92 -0.08 -22.70
C LYS A 139 -18.46 -1.13 -21.70
N GLU A 140 -18.69 -0.86 -20.41
CA GLU A 140 -18.38 -1.77 -19.29
C GLU A 140 -16.89 -2.15 -19.23
N THR A 141 -16.01 -1.35 -19.86
CA THR A 141 -14.57 -1.55 -19.89
C THR A 141 -13.89 -0.30 -19.35
N GLU A 142 -12.99 -0.48 -18.39
CA GLU A 142 -12.21 0.60 -17.81
C GLU A 142 -10.99 0.92 -18.67
N TYR A 143 -10.67 2.20 -18.76
CA TYR A 143 -9.48 2.71 -19.45
C TYR A 143 -8.76 3.73 -18.60
N SER A 144 -7.45 3.87 -18.80
CA SER A 144 -6.68 4.96 -18.21
C SER A 144 -6.89 6.23 -19.05
N LEU A 145 -7.26 7.33 -18.40
CA LEU A 145 -7.26 8.67 -18.98
C LEU A 145 -6.11 9.48 -18.39
N ARG A 146 -5.26 10.01 -19.28
CA ARG A 146 -4.21 10.97 -18.93
C ARG A 146 -4.52 12.34 -19.52
N LEU A 147 -4.72 13.34 -18.67
CA LEU A 147 -4.76 14.75 -19.07
C LEU A 147 -3.35 15.33 -19.01
N THR A 148 -2.97 16.14 -19.99
CA THR A 148 -1.70 16.86 -20.03
C THR A 148 -1.94 18.34 -20.23
N LEU A 149 -1.41 19.15 -19.32
CA LEU A 149 -1.44 20.61 -19.40
C LEU A 149 -0.06 21.14 -19.77
N GLU A 150 -0.02 22.10 -20.70
CA GLU A 150 1.14 22.97 -20.88
C GLU A 150 0.80 24.34 -20.30
N THR A 151 1.66 24.87 -19.43
CA THR A 151 1.49 26.19 -18.82
C THR A 151 2.60 27.15 -19.24
N ASP A 152 2.59 28.36 -18.69
CA ASP A 152 3.69 29.30 -18.84
C ASP A 152 4.95 28.94 -18.03
N LEU A 153 4.78 28.16 -16.96
CA LEU A 153 5.85 27.71 -16.06
C LEU A 153 6.31 26.28 -16.35
N HIS A 154 5.39 25.39 -16.78
CA HIS A 154 5.66 23.96 -16.97
C HIS A 154 5.36 23.53 -18.42
N ASN A 155 6.32 22.84 -19.04
CA ASN A 155 6.16 22.34 -20.41
C ASN A 155 5.18 21.17 -20.51
N ALA A 156 4.98 20.41 -19.43
CA ALA A 156 4.01 19.33 -19.35
C ALA A 156 3.72 19.04 -17.87
N VAL A 157 2.45 18.92 -17.53
CA VAL A 157 1.96 18.45 -16.24
C VAL A 157 0.90 17.39 -16.51
N TYR A 158 1.06 16.20 -15.92
CA TYR A 158 0.24 15.01 -16.18
C TYR A 158 -0.74 14.76 -15.04
N TYR A 159 -1.97 14.37 -15.37
CA TYR A 159 -3.03 14.02 -14.42
C TYR A 159 -3.67 12.71 -14.86
N TYR A 160 -4.00 11.84 -13.91
CA TYR A 160 -4.42 10.47 -14.19
C TYR A 160 -5.74 10.12 -13.48
N THR A 161 -6.62 9.42 -14.18
CA THR A 161 -7.85 8.82 -13.63
C THR A 161 -8.26 7.65 -14.52
N ARG A 162 -9.07 6.71 -14.02
CA ARG A 162 -9.76 5.73 -14.86
C ARG A 162 -11.06 6.31 -15.39
N ILE A 163 -11.52 5.82 -16.53
CA ILE A 163 -12.83 6.14 -17.09
C ILE A 163 -13.60 4.87 -17.43
N ILE A 164 -14.92 4.93 -17.32
CA ILE A 164 -15.82 3.86 -17.72
C ILE A 164 -17.11 4.43 -18.31
N GLU A 165 -17.58 3.84 -19.40
CA GLU A 165 -18.94 4.06 -19.89
C GLU A 165 -19.81 2.86 -19.52
N ASP A 166 -20.65 3.03 -18.50
CA ASP A 166 -21.60 2.01 -18.07
C ASP A 166 -22.86 2.69 -17.52
N GLU A 167 -23.99 2.38 -18.16
CA GLU A 167 -25.31 2.96 -17.85
C GLU A 167 -25.94 2.35 -16.58
N THR A 168 -25.32 1.30 -16.01
CA THR A 168 -25.83 0.56 -14.86
C THR A 168 -25.27 1.03 -13.51
N LEU A 169 -24.24 1.89 -13.49
CA LEU A 169 -23.49 2.26 -12.29
C LEU A 169 -24.26 3.05 -11.22
N HIS A 170 -25.49 3.50 -11.48
CA HIS A 170 -26.29 4.31 -10.55
C HIS A 170 -25.51 5.52 -9.96
N THR A 171 -24.60 6.09 -10.76
CA THR A 171 -23.61 7.10 -10.36
C THR A 171 -24.25 8.28 -9.64
N LYS A 172 -25.35 8.81 -10.21
CA LYS A 172 -26.03 9.98 -9.67
C LYS A 172 -26.59 9.70 -8.28
N GLU A 173 -27.32 8.61 -8.15
CA GLU A 173 -27.99 8.23 -6.91
C GLU A 173 -26.97 7.93 -5.79
N MET A 174 -25.81 7.34 -6.12
CA MET A 174 -24.74 7.12 -5.15
C MET A 174 -24.06 8.43 -4.72
N LEU A 175 -23.73 9.32 -5.66
CA LEU A 175 -23.14 10.63 -5.33
C LEU A 175 -24.09 11.52 -4.51
N GLU A 176 -25.40 11.46 -4.80
CA GLU A 176 -26.45 12.09 -3.98
C GLU A 176 -26.42 11.54 -2.55
N TYR A 177 -26.38 10.21 -2.37
CA TYR A 177 -26.31 9.59 -1.04
C TYR A 177 -25.06 10.03 -0.25
N VAL A 178 -23.87 9.94 -0.85
CA VAL A 178 -22.61 10.31 -0.21
C VAL A 178 -22.63 11.77 0.21
N SER A 179 -23.04 12.67 -0.68
CA SER A 179 -23.08 14.11 -0.43
C SER A 179 -24.07 14.46 0.68
N ASP A 180 -25.28 13.88 0.65
CA ASP A 180 -26.31 14.15 1.64
C ASP A 180 -25.95 13.55 3.01
N PHE A 181 -25.39 12.34 3.03
CA PHE A 181 -24.90 11.73 4.27
C PHE A 181 -23.83 12.61 4.92
N HIS A 182 -22.79 12.97 4.16
CA HIS A 182 -21.70 13.83 4.62
C HIS A 182 -22.24 15.14 5.23
N ALA A 183 -23.11 15.83 4.49
CA ALA A 183 -23.71 17.08 4.95
C ALA A 183 -24.57 16.90 6.22
N SER A 184 -25.23 15.76 6.38
CA SER A 184 -26.09 15.46 7.53
C SER A 184 -25.30 15.31 8.84
N ALA A 185 -24.04 14.88 8.79
CA ALA A 185 -23.20 14.67 9.98
C ALA A 185 -23.01 15.96 10.80
N PHE A 186 -23.06 17.13 10.15
CA PHE A 186 -22.97 18.45 10.79
C PHE A 186 -24.29 18.94 11.40
N ARG A 187 -25.41 18.22 11.18
CA ARG A 187 -26.74 18.57 11.67
C ARG A 187 -27.42 17.33 12.23
N ALA A 188 -27.31 17.11 13.53
CA ALA A 188 -27.84 15.92 14.21
C ALA A 188 -29.34 15.65 14.00
N ALA A 189 -30.15 16.66 13.63
CA ALA A 189 -31.55 16.46 13.26
C ALA A 189 -31.70 15.73 11.92
N ASP A 190 -30.82 16.02 10.96
CA ASP A 190 -30.84 15.48 9.60
C ASP A 190 -30.20 14.08 9.56
N ALA A 191 -29.15 13.84 10.38
CA ALA A 191 -28.45 12.55 10.46
C ALA A 191 -29.34 11.38 10.95
N GLN A 192 -30.51 11.65 11.55
CA GLN A 192 -31.41 10.60 12.03
C GLN A 192 -31.92 9.69 10.91
N ASP A 193 -32.10 10.23 9.70
CA ASP A 193 -32.55 9.45 8.54
C ASP A 193 -31.49 8.46 8.06
N TYR A 194 -30.21 8.72 8.36
CA TYR A 194 -29.08 7.86 8.00
C TYR A 194 -28.69 6.89 9.13
N ALA A 195 -28.97 7.24 10.39
CA ALA A 195 -28.65 6.40 11.55
C ALA A 195 -29.32 5.01 11.54
N ILE A 196 -30.39 4.81 10.77
CA ILE A 196 -31.05 3.51 10.60
C ILE A 196 -30.16 2.46 9.92
N ASN A 197 -29.16 2.91 9.16
CA ASN A 197 -28.20 2.04 8.47
C ASN A 197 -26.95 1.76 9.31
N TRP A 198 -26.90 2.22 10.56
CA TRP A 198 -25.73 2.15 11.41
C TRP A 198 -25.73 0.88 12.29
N GLU A 199 -24.55 0.28 12.46
CA GLU A 199 -24.38 -1.01 13.14
C GLU A 199 -23.74 -0.85 14.52
N VAL A 200 -24.33 0.03 15.37
CA VAL A 200 -23.78 0.40 16.69
C VAL A 200 -23.36 -0.83 17.50
N ASP A 201 -22.07 -0.91 17.85
CA ASP A 201 -21.56 -1.84 18.83
C ASP A 201 -21.45 -1.17 20.19
N ALA A 202 -22.10 -1.74 21.20
CA ALA A 202 -22.03 -1.24 22.57
C ALA A 202 -20.60 -1.32 23.16
N SER A 203 -19.73 -2.16 22.61
CA SER A 203 -18.35 -2.39 23.03
C SER A 203 -17.31 -1.49 22.34
N ALA A 204 -17.71 -0.77 21.29
CA ALA A 204 -16.83 0.17 20.58
C ALA A 204 -16.34 1.30 21.49
N ASP A 205 -15.15 1.82 21.17
CA ASP A 205 -14.54 2.93 21.87
C ASP A 205 -15.29 4.24 21.61
N LYS A 206 -15.92 4.78 22.65
CA LYS A 206 -16.74 6.01 22.61
C LYS A 206 -15.97 7.26 23.00
N ASP A 207 -14.72 7.08 23.42
CA ASP A 207 -13.88 8.15 23.93
C ASP A 207 -12.99 8.73 22.81
N THR A 208 -13.34 8.55 21.54
CA THR A 208 -12.61 9.13 20.41
C THR A 208 -13.54 9.72 19.34
N LEU A 209 -13.04 10.76 18.67
CA LEU A 209 -13.60 11.33 17.44
C LEU A 209 -12.60 11.27 16.28
N THR A 210 -11.36 10.80 16.52
CA THR A 210 -10.31 10.70 15.48
C THR A 210 -10.50 9.50 14.55
N SER A 211 -11.30 8.53 14.99
CA SER A 211 -11.68 7.34 14.24
C SER A 211 -13.12 7.02 14.57
N VAL A 212 -14.01 7.12 13.58
CA VAL A 212 -15.44 6.81 13.70
C VAL A 212 -15.79 5.86 12.56
N ASN A 213 -16.44 4.75 12.85
CA ASN A 213 -16.85 3.78 11.85
C ASN A 213 -18.32 3.38 12.03
N ILE A 214 -18.85 2.52 11.14
CA ILE A 214 -20.23 2.05 11.17
C ILE A 214 -20.68 1.42 12.51
N HIS A 215 -19.73 1.03 13.37
CA HIS A 215 -19.98 0.48 14.70
C HIS A 215 -19.93 1.49 15.85
N SER A 216 -19.56 2.74 15.57
CA SER A 216 -19.52 3.83 16.54
C SER A 216 -20.94 4.23 16.99
N ASP A 217 -21.10 5.09 17.98
CA ASP A 217 -22.43 5.57 18.36
C ASP A 217 -22.88 6.81 17.57
N PHE A 218 -24.18 7.14 17.67
CA PHE A 218 -24.74 8.30 16.98
C PHE A 218 -24.11 9.62 17.41
N SER A 219 -23.64 9.72 18.66
CA SER A 219 -22.95 10.91 19.14
C SER A 219 -21.64 11.09 18.38
N GLN A 220 -20.86 10.03 18.20
CA GLN A 220 -19.61 10.08 17.43
C GLN A 220 -19.86 10.42 15.96
N LEU A 221 -20.89 9.83 15.33
CA LEU A 221 -21.29 10.16 13.96
C LEU A 221 -21.49 11.66 13.77
N THR A 222 -22.20 12.31 14.69
CA THR A 222 -22.52 13.75 14.63
C THR A 222 -21.54 14.62 15.43
N TYR A 223 -20.29 14.18 15.60
CA TYR A 223 -19.21 14.91 16.29
C TYR A 223 -19.43 15.23 17.78
N GLY A 224 -20.48 14.67 18.38
CA GLY A 224 -20.84 14.86 19.78
C GLY A 224 -20.95 16.35 20.16
N ASP A 225 -20.25 16.73 21.22
CA ASP A 225 -20.26 18.10 21.73
C ASP A 225 -19.33 19.04 20.94
N LEU A 226 -18.42 18.50 20.09
CA LEU A 226 -17.45 19.30 19.32
C LEU A 226 -18.12 20.28 18.35
N SER A 227 -19.27 19.90 17.80
CA SER A 227 -20.11 20.77 16.96
C SER A 227 -19.35 21.57 15.88
N PRO A 228 -18.53 20.91 15.03
CA PRO A 228 -17.70 21.59 14.05
C PRO A 228 -18.50 22.26 12.92
N SER A 229 -17.87 23.20 12.24
CA SER A 229 -18.33 23.77 10.96
C SER A 229 -17.38 23.38 9.83
N ALA A 230 -17.92 22.91 8.70
CA ALA A 230 -17.15 22.65 7.49
C ALA A 230 -16.51 23.93 6.92
N VAL A 231 -15.32 23.78 6.34
CA VAL A 231 -14.56 24.85 5.68
C VAL A 231 -14.33 24.45 4.22
N GLY A 232 -14.76 25.30 3.28
CA GLY A 232 -14.65 25.02 1.85
C GLY A 232 -15.64 23.94 1.37
N ASP A 233 -15.46 23.51 0.12
CA ASP A 233 -16.21 22.40 -0.47
C ASP A 233 -15.43 21.09 -0.25
N PRO A 234 -16.10 19.98 0.09
CA PRO A 234 -15.44 18.68 0.23
C PRO A 234 -14.96 18.14 -1.13
N GLN A 235 -13.89 17.36 -1.12
CA GLN A 235 -13.39 16.62 -2.28
C GLN A 235 -13.95 15.20 -2.26
N ILE A 236 -14.80 14.86 -3.25
CA ILE A 236 -15.33 13.51 -3.43
C ILE A 236 -14.48 12.78 -4.46
N THR A 237 -13.92 11.63 -4.09
CA THR A 237 -13.25 10.71 -5.00
C THR A 237 -14.10 9.45 -5.15
N VAL A 238 -14.39 9.06 -6.38
CA VAL A 238 -14.99 7.78 -6.72
C VAL A 238 -13.85 6.79 -6.90
N LEU A 239 -13.78 5.77 -6.06
CA LEU A 239 -12.66 4.82 -6.02
C LEU A 239 -12.93 3.62 -6.93
N GLU A 240 -14.04 2.93 -6.71
CA GLU A 240 -14.49 1.74 -7.43
C GLU A 240 -16.01 1.78 -7.58
N MET A 241 -16.54 1.30 -8.70
CA MET A 241 -17.98 1.22 -8.91
C MET A 241 -18.37 0.14 -9.92
N ASP A 242 -19.49 -0.54 -9.66
CA ASP A 242 -20.18 -1.42 -10.59
C ASP A 242 -21.71 -1.19 -10.53
N ASP A 243 -22.50 -2.07 -11.14
CA ASP A 243 -23.97 -1.99 -11.18
C ASP A 243 -24.65 -2.11 -9.80
N THR A 244 -23.90 -2.52 -8.78
CA THR A 244 -24.40 -2.88 -7.46
C THR A 244 -23.64 -2.15 -6.33
N PHE A 245 -22.34 -1.88 -6.46
CA PHE A 245 -21.47 -1.32 -5.43
C PHE A 245 -20.81 -0.02 -5.89
N GLY A 246 -20.60 0.88 -4.95
CA GLY A 246 -19.75 2.04 -5.14
C GLY A 246 -18.93 2.33 -3.88
N SER A 247 -17.64 2.58 -4.05
CA SER A 247 -16.73 3.00 -3.00
C SER A 247 -16.29 4.43 -3.24
N PHE A 248 -16.36 5.26 -2.20
CA PHE A 248 -16.13 6.70 -2.28
C PHE A 248 -15.27 7.17 -1.11
N GLN A 249 -14.50 8.22 -1.35
CA GLN A 249 -13.73 8.92 -0.33
C GLN A 249 -14.14 10.39 -0.34
N VAL A 250 -14.28 11.01 0.84
CA VAL A 250 -14.60 12.42 1.00
C VAL A 250 -13.58 13.07 1.91
N ARG A 251 -12.75 13.97 1.37
CA ARG A 251 -11.76 14.74 2.15
C ARG A 251 -12.23 16.18 2.34
N TYR A 252 -12.11 16.70 3.56
CA TYR A 252 -12.60 18.04 3.88
C TYR A 252 -11.92 18.64 5.11
N GLU A 253 -11.99 19.97 5.19
CA GLU A 253 -11.55 20.73 6.34
C GLU A 253 -12.73 21.11 7.22
N LEU A 254 -12.47 21.23 8.52
CA LEU A 254 -13.46 21.70 9.48
C LEU A 254 -12.80 22.52 10.58
N GLN A 255 -13.60 23.37 11.21
CA GLN A 255 -13.21 24.19 12.35
C GLN A 255 -14.13 23.93 13.52
N ALA A 256 -13.56 23.86 14.72
CA ALA A 256 -14.33 23.72 15.94
C ALA A 256 -13.67 24.45 17.12
N GLU A 257 -14.48 24.97 18.01
CA GLU A 257 -14.01 25.54 19.28
C GLU A 257 -13.70 24.40 20.26
N GLY A 258 -12.47 24.33 20.76
CA GLY A 258 -12.08 23.38 21.80
C GLY A 258 -12.46 23.87 23.20
N ASP A 259 -12.24 23.04 24.23
CA ASP A 259 -12.53 23.37 25.63
C ASP A 259 -11.80 24.63 26.14
N ASP A 260 -10.68 25.00 25.51
CA ASP A 260 -9.90 26.18 25.84
C ASP A 260 -10.34 27.43 25.07
N THR A 261 -11.50 27.40 24.41
CA THR A 261 -12.12 28.45 23.60
C THR A 261 -11.37 28.82 22.32
N ARG A 262 -10.29 28.11 21.98
CA ARG A 262 -9.58 28.32 20.72
C ARG A 262 -10.28 27.57 19.59
N ILE A 263 -10.33 28.21 18.42
CA ILE A 263 -10.77 27.55 17.19
C ILE A 263 -9.60 26.70 16.70
N GLY A 264 -9.79 25.39 16.69
CA GLY A 264 -8.88 24.44 16.05
C GLY A 264 -9.27 24.23 14.59
N ASN A 265 -8.26 24.02 13.75
CA ASN A 265 -8.43 23.53 12.38
C ASN A 265 -8.25 22.00 12.39
N TYR A 266 -9.02 21.31 11.57
CA TYR A 266 -8.98 19.88 11.46
C TYR A 266 -9.14 19.46 10.00
N VAL A 267 -8.54 18.32 9.67
CA VAL A 267 -8.73 17.62 8.40
C VAL A 267 -9.42 16.30 8.72
N ALA A 268 -10.42 15.96 7.92
CA ALA A 268 -11.14 14.71 8.02
C ALA A 268 -11.26 14.05 6.65
N GLU A 269 -11.34 12.73 6.70
CA GLU A 269 -11.53 11.87 5.54
C GLU A 269 -12.59 10.85 5.88
N GLU A 270 -13.56 10.68 4.98
CA GLU A 270 -14.61 9.67 5.09
C GLU A 270 -14.49 8.66 3.95
N PHE A 271 -14.55 7.37 4.27
CA PHE A 271 -14.73 6.28 3.33
C PHE A 271 -16.19 5.81 3.37
N PHE A 272 -16.75 5.53 2.20
CA PHE A 272 -18.08 4.95 2.04
C PHE A 272 -17.99 3.72 1.15
N CYS A 273 -18.60 2.62 1.56
CA CYS A 273 -18.95 1.53 0.66
C CYS A 273 -20.47 1.40 0.62
N LEU A 274 -21.07 1.62 -0.56
CA LEU A 274 -22.51 1.57 -0.77
C LEU A 274 -22.88 0.35 -1.59
N GLN A 275 -23.99 -0.28 -1.21
CA GLN A 275 -24.67 -1.26 -2.04
C GLN A 275 -26.02 -0.72 -2.52
N TRP A 276 -26.22 -0.69 -3.83
CA TRP A 276 -27.50 -0.45 -4.46
C TRP A 276 -28.40 -1.69 -4.40
N SER A 277 -29.69 -1.44 -4.18
CA SER A 277 -30.75 -2.40 -4.42
C SER A 277 -31.92 -1.69 -5.09
N SER A 278 -32.77 -2.44 -5.82
CA SER A 278 -33.91 -1.89 -6.56
C SER A 278 -34.92 -1.07 -5.74
N LEU A 279 -34.78 -1.01 -4.41
CA LEU A 279 -35.64 -0.26 -3.50
C LEU A 279 -34.92 0.76 -2.61
N ARG A 280 -33.61 0.62 -2.35
CA ARG A 280 -32.81 1.50 -1.46
C ARG A 280 -31.30 1.20 -1.51
N PHE A 281 -30.49 2.15 -1.04
CA PHE A 281 -29.09 1.94 -0.69
C PHE A 281 -28.91 1.29 0.68
N TYR A 282 -27.86 0.48 0.81
CA TYR A 282 -27.30 0.01 2.06
C TYR A 282 -25.89 0.58 2.22
N LEU A 283 -25.60 1.13 3.40
CA LEU A 283 -24.25 1.48 3.79
C LEU A 283 -23.57 0.21 4.26
N MET A 284 -22.63 -0.29 3.48
CA MET A 284 -21.92 -1.55 3.74
C MET A 284 -20.69 -1.32 4.59
N ASP A 285 -20.06 -0.16 4.43
CA ASP A 285 -18.99 0.32 5.29
C ASP A 285 -19.01 1.83 5.38
N TYR A 286 -18.51 2.31 6.52
CA TYR A 286 -18.18 3.72 6.70
C TYR A 286 -17.04 3.82 7.69
N GLU A 287 -16.05 4.62 7.33
CA GLU A 287 -14.96 5.02 8.21
C GLU A 287 -14.74 6.52 8.08
N ARG A 288 -14.48 7.21 9.18
CA ARG A 288 -14.05 8.60 9.23
C ARG A 288 -12.83 8.72 10.10
N THR A 289 -11.73 9.17 9.51
CA THR A 289 -10.56 9.63 10.24
C THR A 289 -10.60 11.15 10.37
N MET A 290 -10.10 11.66 11.49
CA MET A 290 -10.07 13.10 11.76
C MET A 290 -8.86 13.45 12.62
N ARG A 291 -8.13 14.48 12.23
CA ARG A 291 -7.01 15.02 13.01
C ARG A 291 -7.10 16.54 13.14
N GLN A 292 -6.66 17.04 14.29
CA GLN A 292 -6.41 18.45 14.54
C GLN A 292 -5.07 18.84 13.94
N GLU A 293 -5.01 19.99 13.29
CA GLU A 293 -3.75 20.59 12.86
C GLU A 293 -3.02 21.18 14.05
N PHE A 294 -1.76 20.76 14.23
CA PHE A 294 -0.93 21.25 15.33
C PHE A 294 -0.38 22.64 15.03
N GLU A 295 -0.62 23.57 15.95
CA GLU A 295 -0.04 24.91 15.89
C GLU A 295 0.81 25.20 17.14
N ALA A 296 2.07 25.57 16.92
CA ALA A 296 2.97 25.92 18.01
C ALA A 296 2.59 27.27 18.63
N SER A 297 2.25 27.26 19.91
CA SER A 297 1.83 28.43 20.66
C SER A 297 2.15 28.28 22.15
N VAL A 298 2.10 29.38 22.90
CA VAL A 298 2.29 29.35 24.36
C VAL A 298 1.25 28.49 25.10
N SER A 299 0.11 28.20 24.48
CA SER A 299 -0.94 27.34 24.99
C SER A 299 -0.77 25.87 24.62
N THR A 300 -0.07 25.55 23.53
CA THR A 300 0.27 24.16 23.18
C THR A 300 1.58 23.71 23.84
N PHE A 301 2.52 24.60 24.10
CA PHE A 301 3.73 24.31 24.89
C PHE A 301 3.53 24.75 26.34
N THR A 302 3.02 23.84 27.19
CA THR A 302 2.70 24.09 28.59
C THR A 302 3.96 24.05 29.48
N GLU A 303 3.78 23.96 30.80
CA GLU A 303 4.88 23.84 31.76
C GLU A 303 5.51 22.45 31.73
N ASP A 304 4.71 21.41 31.52
CA ASP A 304 5.11 20.00 31.63
C ASP A 304 4.71 19.15 30.41
N SER A 305 4.10 19.73 29.38
CA SER A 305 3.68 19.02 28.16
C SER A 305 3.73 19.87 26.87
N ILE A 306 3.75 19.18 25.74
CA ILE A 306 3.38 19.71 24.43
C ILE A 306 2.05 19.08 24.04
N GLU A 307 1.00 19.89 23.90
CA GLU A 307 -0.37 19.46 23.63
C GLU A 307 -0.59 19.36 22.11
N PHE A 308 -0.78 18.15 21.60
CA PHE A 308 -1.05 17.90 20.18
C PHE A 308 -2.54 17.99 19.84
N GLY A 309 -3.42 17.76 20.82
CA GLY A 309 -4.86 17.77 20.60
C GLY A 309 -5.34 16.44 20.03
N MET A 310 -6.33 16.48 19.13
CA MET A 310 -6.89 15.28 18.50
C MET A 310 -5.99 14.77 17.38
N VAL A 311 -5.19 13.74 17.64
CA VAL A 311 -4.32 13.09 16.65
C VAL A 311 -4.43 11.58 16.82
N GLN A 312 -4.03 10.80 15.82
CA GLN A 312 -3.84 9.36 16.01
C GLN A 312 -2.45 9.12 16.60
N GLU A 313 -2.32 8.12 17.46
CA GLU A 313 -1.03 7.76 18.07
C GLU A 313 0.00 7.34 17.01
N SER A 314 -0.45 6.63 15.97
CA SER A 314 0.37 6.24 14.81
C SER A 314 0.96 7.42 14.03
N ASP A 315 0.33 8.59 14.10
CA ASP A 315 0.69 9.77 13.28
C ASP A 315 1.74 10.64 13.99
N VAL A 316 2.17 10.23 15.19
CA VAL A 316 3.13 10.96 16.03
C VAL A 316 4.39 10.12 16.26
N SER A 317 5.51 10.56 15.69
CA SER A 317 6.84 10.03 16.04
C SER A 317 7.57 11.02 16.93
N THR A 318 8.37 10.53 17.89
CA THR A 318 9.23 11.40 18.71
C THR A 318 10.56 10.74 19.05
N VAL A 319 11.63 11.54 19.00
CA VAL A 319 12.97 11.15 19.43
C VAL A 319 13.55 12.25 20.32
N GLN A 320 14.32 11.84 21.31
CA GLN A 320 15.07 12.74 22.18
C GLN A 320 16.58 12.61 21.88
N SER A 321 17.31 13.73 21.93
CA SER A 321 18.77 13.68 21.83
C SER A 321 19.38 12.84 22.98
N PRO A 322 20.53 12.19 22.78
CA PRO A 322 21.18 11.38 23.81
C PRO A 322 21.32 12.05 25.20
N ASP A 323 21.59 13.36 25.23
CA ASP A 323 21.71 14.14 26.46
C ASP A 323 20.38 14.73 26.99
N GLY A 324 19.30 14.60 26.22
CA GLY A 324 17.98 15.12 26.54
C GLY A 324 17.73 16.60 26.20
N SER A 325 18.71 17.31 25.63
CA SER A 325 18.64 18.76 25.33
C SER A 325 17.63 19.12 24.23
N TYR A 326 17.36 18.20 23.31
CA TYR A 326 16.45 18.38 22.19
C TYR A 326 15.42 17.26 22.11
N ARG A 327 14.19 17.63 21.78
CA ARG A 327 13.08 16.73 21.51
C ARG A 327 12.56 17.03 20.11
N VAL A 328 12.58 16.04 19.24
CA VAL A 328 12.09 16.15 17.87
C VAL A 328 10.84 15.30 17.75
N PHE A 329 9.83 15.82 17.05
CA PHE A 329 8.59 15.10 16.84
C PHE A 329 7.95 15.42 15.50
N THR A 330 7.27 14.43 14.92
CA THR A 330 6.37 14.61 13.79
C THR A 330 4.93 14.65 14.27
N VAL A 331 4.10 15.53 13.69
CA VAL A 331 2.66 15.58 13.96
C VAL A 331 1.93 16.12 12.75
N GLY A 332 1.02 15.32 12.18
CA GLY A 332 0.23 15.68 11.00
C GLY A 332 1.09 16.19 9.85
N GLY A 333 2.18 15.47 9.51
CA GLY A 333 3.09 15.83 8.42
C GLY A 333 4.14 16.92 8.73
N ASP A 334 4.04 17.62 9.87
CA ASP A 334 5.05 18.62 10.27
C ASP A 334 6.14 18.00 11.14
N LEU A 335 7.39 18.41 10.92
CA LEU A 335 8.53 18.04 11.76
C LEU A 335 8.98 19.23 12.61
N TRP A 336 9.01 19.04 13.92
CA TRP A 336 9.38 20.05 14.90
C TRP A 336 10.60 19.62 15.71
N SER A 337 11.49 20.56 16.00
CA SER A 337 12.55 20.42 17.00
C SER A 337 12.30 21.38 18.16
N TYR A 338 12.32 20.88 19.39
CA TYR A 338 12.09 21.65 20.60
C TYR A 338 13.26 21.55 21.58
N SER A 339 13.77 22.70 22.01
CA SER A 339 14.72 22.80 23.13
C SER A 339 13.99 23.22 24.39
N GLU A 340 13.87 22.28 25.34
CA GLU A 340 13.26 22.51 26.64
C GLU A 340 13.98 23.61 27.44
N GLU A 341 15.32 23.59 27.47
CA GLU A 341 16.12 24.59 28.20
C GLU A 341 15.87 26.01 27.68
N LYS A 342 15.76 26.17 26.36
CA LYS A 342 15.62 27.49 25.72
C LYS A 342 14.16 27.91 25.50
N ARG A 343 13.20 26.98 25.66
CA ARG A 343 11.80 27.11 25.26
C ARG A 343 11.70 27.60 23.80
N GLU A 344 12.47 26.94 22.93
CA GLU A 344 12.59 27.27 21.49
C GLU A 344 12.07 26.10 20.66
N ALA A 345 11.03 26.34 19.88
CA ALA A 345 10.48 25.41 18.89
C ALA A 345 10.85 25.86 17.49
N VAL A 346 11.35 24.94 16.67
CA VAL A 346 11.71 25.16 15.27
C VAL A 346 10.88 24.21 14.41
N LEU A 347 10.05 24.74 13.52
CA LEU A 347 9.38 23.96 12.48
C LEU A 347 10.41 23.66 11.40
N LEU A 348 10.95 22.44 11.40
CA LEU A 348 12.02 22.02 10.51
C LEU A 348 11.50 21.72 9.10
N PHE A 349 10.29 21.17 8.99
CA PHE A 349 9.67 20.83 7.71
C PHE A 349 8.14 20.91 7.79
N SER A 350 7.53 21.47 6.76
CA SER A 350 6.08 21.43 6.50
C SER A 350 5.82 21.71 5.02
N PHE A 351 4.83 21.03 4.44
CA PHE A 351 4.26 21.45 3.16
C PHE A 351 3.11 22.45 3.30
N ARG A 352 2.61 22.68 4.51
CA ARG A 352 1.61 23.73 4.75
C ARG A 352 2.23 25.11 4.59
N GLN A 353 1.47 26.02 3.99
CA GLN A 353 1.83 27.43 3.89
C GLN A 353 0.59 28.31 3.98
N ASP A 354 0.81 29.56 4.35
CA ASP A 354 -0.23 30.58 4.31
C ASP A 354 -0.72 30.78 2.87
N GLY A 355 -2.04 30.90 2.70
CA GLY A 355 -2.65 31.22 1.41
C GLY A 355 -2.88 30.03 0.46
N GLN A 356 -2.56 28.80 0.86
CA GLN A 356 -2.96 27.60 0.10
C GLN A 356 -4.49 27.50 -0.05
N SER A 357 -4.93 27.03 -1.23
CA SER A 357 -6.32 26.62 -1.40
C SER A 357 -6.64 25.41 -0.52
N SER A 358 -7.93 25.17 -0.25
CA SER A 358 -8.35 23.94 0.44
C SER A 358 -7.89 22.68 -0.30
N ALA A 359 -7.94 22.69 -1.64
CA ALA A 359 -7.45 21.56 -2.43
C ALA A 359 -5.95 21.29 -2.24
N GLN A 360 -5.11 22.33 -2.16
CA GLN A 360 -3.69 22.14 -1.89
C GLN A 360 -3.42 21.60 -0.48
N ARG A 361 -4.23 21.98 0.51
CA ARG A 361 -4.06 21.52 1.91
C ARG A 361 -4.51 20.09 2.14
N LEU A 362 -5.49 19.61 1.38
CA LEU A 362 -6.04 18.25 1.49
C LEU A 362 -5.21 17.17 0.78
N HIS A 363 -4.16 17.56 0.04
CA HIS A 363 -3.26 16.61 -0.60
C HIS A 363 -2.15 16.14 0.35
N GLU A 364 -2.44 15.08 1.11
CA GLU A 364 -1.55 14.54 2.15
C GLU A 364 -0.90 13.21 1.75
N GLU A 365 -0.35 13.13 0.55
CA GLU A 365 0.30 11.93 0.01
C GLU A 365 1.82 11.94 0.25
N TYR A 366 2.22 12.18 1.51
CA TYR A 366 3.62 12.17 1.91
C TYR A 366 3.78 11.83 3.39
N GLU A 367 4.96 11.35 3.75
CA GLU A 367 5.34 11.09 5.14
C GLU A 367 6.72 11.67 5.47
N VAL A 368 6.90 11.97 6.75
CA VAL A 368 8.17 12.42 7.31
C VAL A 368 8.66 11.37 8.30
N GLN A 369 9.83 10.81 8.04
CA GLN A 369 10.45 9.80 8.90
C GLN A 369 11.73 10.35 9.52
N LEU A 370 11.76 10.39 10.85
CA LEU A 370 12.92 10.85 11.60
C LEU A 370 14.04 9.80 11.55
N VAL A 371 15.27 10.24 11.26
CA VAL A 371 16.45 9.36 11.13
C VAL A 371 17.39 9.51 12.31
N ASN A 372 17.76 10.75 12.67
CA ASN A 372 18.73 10.98 13.75
C ASN A 372 18.58 12.37 14.37
N VAL A 373 18.91 12.48 15.65
CA VAL A 373 18.99 13.74 16.42
C VAL A 373 20.24 13.72 17.28
N ASP A 374 21.09 14.74 17.15
CA ASP A 374 22.30 14.88 17.98
C ASP A 374 22.15 15.93 19.09
N ASP A 375 23.08 15.90 20.05
CA ASP A 375 23.11 16.84 21.19
C ASP A 375 23.43 18.29 20.78
N ASN A 376 23.81 18.54 19.51
CA ASN A 376 24.01 19.89 18.98
C ASN A 376 22.71 20.47 18.39
N GLY A 377 21.63 19.69 18.35
CA GLY A 377 20.35 20.03 17.75
C GLY A 377 20.32 19.88 16.23
N ASN A 378 21.28 19.14 15.65
CA ASN A 378 21.19 18.74 14.25
C ASN A 378 20.19 17.60 14.11
N VAL A 379 19.42 17.62 13.03
CA VAL A 379 18.34 16.67 12.78
C VAL A 379 18.45 16.13 11.36
N GLU A 380 18.35 14.81 11.21
CA GLU A 380 18.33 14.13 9.92
C GLU A 380 16.99 13.40 9.76
N PHE A 381 16.38 13.48 8.59
CA PHE A 381 15.06 12.89 8.33
C PHE A 381 14.84 12.64 6.84
N PHE A 382 13.93 11.72 6.53
CA PHE A 382 13.39 11.52 5.19
C PHE A 382 12.06 12.24 5.05
N VAL A 383 11.80 12.76 3.85
CA VAL A 383 10.47 13.13 3.37
C VAL A 383 10.24 12.28 2.12
N TYR A 384 9.16 11.51 2.08
CA TYR A 384 8.86 10.67 0.93
C TYR A 384 7.38 10.68 0.56
N GLY A 385 7.09 10.47 -0.72
CA GLY A 385 5.76 10.61 -1.31
C GLY A 385 5.72 11.72 -2.37
N TYR A 386 4.54 12.25 -2.63
CA TYR A 386 4.33 13.37 -3.54
C TYR A 386 4.85 14.67 -2.91
N MET A 387 5.71 15.38 -3.64
CA MET A 387 6.28 16.64 -3.22
C MET A 387 5.33 17.79 -3.56
N ASN A 388 4.64 18.33 -2.54
CA ASN A 388 3.60 19.34 -2.72
C ASN A 388 4.11 20.72 -3.16
N ARG A 389 5.39 21.02 -2.96
CA ARG A 389 6.02 22.32 -3.26
C ARG A 389 7.55 22.23 -3.21
N GLY A 390 8.23 23.30 -3.62
CA GLY A 390 9.70 23.38 -3.68
C GLY A 390 10.26 22.80 -4.97
N ASP A 391 11.59 22.62 -5.03
CA ASP A 391 12.33 22.21 -6.25
C ASP A 391 11.83 20.91 -6.91
N HIS A 392 11.16 20.05 -6.14
CA HIS A 392 10.61 18.79 -6.61
C HIS A 392 9.08 18.80 -6.75
N GLU A 393 8.41 19.97 -6.75
CA GLU A 393 6.94 20.06 -6.87
C GLU A 393 6.39 19.17 -8.00
N GLY A 394 5.42 18.32 -7.67
CA GLY A 394 4.78 17.39 -8.62
C GLY A 394 5.60 16.13 -8.94
N GLN A 395 6.68 15.85 -8.18
CA GLN A 395 7.40 14.59 -8.26
C GLN A 395 7.06 13.69 -7.07
N VAL A 396 7.03 12.37 -7.30
CA VAL A 396 6.97 11.37 -6.22
C VAL A 396 8.39 10.86 -5.98
N GLY A 397 8.81 10.76 -4.73
CA GLY A 397 10.15 10.26 -4.42
C GLY A 397 10.50 10.36 -2.94
N LEU A 398 11.79 10.27 -2.62
CA LEU A 398 12.34 10.38 -1.27
C LEU A 398 13.46 11.44 -1.25
N SER A 399 13.30 12.47 -0.43
CA SER A 399 14.34 13.44 -0.07
C SER A 399 14.94 13.08 1.29
N TYR A 400 16.27 13.02 1.37
CA TYR A 400 16.99 12.94 2.64
C TYR A 400 17.48 14.33 3.04
N TYR A 401 17.02 14.82 4.19
CA TYR A 401 17.34 16.14 4.71
C TYR A 401 18.24 16.09 5.94
N ARG A 402 19.10 17.11 6.08
CA ARG A 402 19.86 17.43 7.29
C ARG A 402 19.64 18.89 7.67
N TYR A 403 19.08 19.12 8.85
CA TYR A 403 19.06 20.43 9.49
C TYR A 403 20.31 20.62 10.35
N VAL A 404 21.02 21.73 10.12
CA VAL A 404 22.20 22.12 10.89
C VAL A 404 21.87 23.32 11.77
N LYS A 405 21.82 23.12 13.09
CA LYS A 405 21.36 24.16 14.05
C LYS A 405 22.30 25.35 14.11
N SER A 406 23.61 25.16 13.99
CA SER A 406 24.60 26.26 14.02
C SER A 406 24.39 27.26 12.89
N ASP A 407 23.92 26.75 11.74
CA ASP A 407 23.77 27.53 10.51
C ASP A 407 22.32 27.98 10.32
N ASN A 408 21.41 27.42 11.13
CA ASN A 408 19.95 27.51 11.00
C ASN A 408 19.49 27.27 9.56
N ALA A 409 19.98 26.19 8.96
CA ALA A 409 19.76 25.85 7.57
C ALA A 409 19.31 24.39 7.44
N LEU A 410 18.31 24.18 6.59
CA LEU A 410 17.90 22.85 6.15
C LEU A 410 18.62 22.54 4.83
N GLN A 411 19.22 21.36 4.71
CA GLN A 411 19.90 20.94 3.49
C GLN A 411 19.29 19.64 2.96
N GLU A 412 18.89 19.62 1.69
CA GLU A 412 18.64 18.37 0.98
C GLU A 412 19.98 17.73 0.59
N ILE A 413 20.21 16.53 1.11
CA ILE A 413 21.42 15.76 0.92
C ILE A 413 21.34 14.96 -0.37
N PHE A 414 20.21 14.32 -0.65
CA PHE A 414 19.90 13.69 -1.94
C PHE A 414 18.39 13.53 -2.13
N TYR A 415 18.00 13.34 -3.40
CA TYR A 415 16.64 12.99 -3.79
C TYR A 415 16.63 11.74 -4.68
N VAL A 416 15.67 10.85 -4.47
CA VAL A 416 15.42 9.65 -5.28
C VAL A 416 14.02 9.77 -5.87
N SER A 417 13.91 9.87 -7.20
CA SER A 417 12.62 9.95 -7.89
C SER A 417 11.97 8.58 -8.10
N SER A 418 10.65 8.52 -8.00
CA SER A 418 9.79 7.37 -8.28
C SER A 418 8.79 7.70 -9.41
N ASP A 419 8.44 6.69 -10.21
CA ASP A 419 7.35 6.71 -11.18
C ASP A 419 6.09 5.97 -10.69
N LYS A 420 6.09 5.50 -9.43
CA LYS A 420 4.95 4.87 -8.75
C LYS A 420 4.25 5.85 -7.82
N SER A 421 3.00 5.58 -7.45
CA SER A 421 2.26 6.41 -6.49
C SER A 421 2.90 6.44 -5.10
N TYR A 422 2.49 7.44 -4.31
CA TYR A 422 2.89 7.58 -2.92
C TYR A 422 2.64 6.30 -2.13
N GLU A 423 1.47 5.68 -2.27
CA GLU A 423 1.11 4.52 -1.46
C GLU A 423 2.03 3.33 -1.74
N VAL A 424 2.39 3.10 -3.02
CA VAL A 424 3.32 2.03 -3.38
C VAL A 424 4.73 2.33 -2.88
N LEU A 425 5.19 3.59 -2.99
CA LEU A 425 6.48 4.01 -2.46
C LEU A 425 6.54 3.85 -0.93
N ARG A 426 5.46 4.20 -0.23
CA ARG A 426 5.35 4.11 1.23
C ARG A 426 5.60 2.69 1.72
N GLU A 427 5.01 1.68 1.07
CA GLU A 427 5.19 0.28 1.47
C GLU A 427 6.66 -0.17 1.38
N ASP A 428 7.39 0.29 0.36
CA ASP A 428 8.82 0.00 0.20
C ASP A 428 9.66 0.72 1.29
N ILE A 429 9.47 2.03 1.45
CA ILE A 429 10.27 2.84 2.39
C ILE A 429 10.03 2.45 3.85
N ARG A 430 8.78 2.18 4.23
CA ARG A 430 8.43 1.72 5.59
C ARG A 430 9.02 0.36 5.91
N ARG A 431 9.23 -0.49 4.91
CA ARG A 431 9.84 -1.82 5.11
C ARG A 431 11.35 -1.73 5.33
N LEU A 432 12.05 -0.81 4.67
CA LEU A 432 13.48 -0.58 4.90
C LEU A 432 13.91 0.84 4.53
N SER A 433 14.32 1.61 5.53
CA SER A 433 14.95 2.91 5.41
C SER A 433 15.90 3.15 6.60
N HIS A 434 17.12 2.63 6.48
CA HIS A 434 18.10 2.63 7.56
C HIS A 434 19.32 3.49 7.25
N ARG A 435 19.88 4.17 8.25
CA ARG A 435 21.08 5.00 8.08
C ARG A 435 22.18 4.54 9.02
N GLU A 436 23.37 4.32 8.48
CA GLU A 436 24.60 4.06 9.23
C GLU A 436 25.73 4.93 8.70
N GLY A 437 26.17 5.92 9.49
CA GLY A 437 27.22 6.87 9.09
C GLY A 437 26.88 7.65 7.80
N ASP A 438 27.63 7.42 6.74
CA ASP A 438 27.43 8.05 5.44
C ASP A 438 26.62 7.18 4.45
N LEU A 439 26.12 6.02 4.91
CA LEU A 439 25.32 5.09 4.13
C LEU A 439 23.85 5.17 4.52
N VAL A 440 22.99 5.18 3.51
CA VAL A 440 21.54 5.02 3.64
C VAL A 440 21.11 3.78 2.87
N TYR A 441 20.46 2.83 3.54
CA TYR A 441 19.86 1.66 2.94
C TYR A 441 18.36 1.89 2.74
N ILE A 442 17.87 1.75 1.51
CA ILE A 442 16.45 1.88 1.20
C ILE A 442 15.98 0.69 0.38
N LEU A 443 14.80 0.15 0.70
CA LEU A 443 14.06 -0.67 -0.25
C LEU A 443 13.32 0.29 -1.18
N PHE A 444 13.48 0.11 -2.48
CA PHE A 444 12.87 0.96 -3.48
C PHE A 444 12.70 0.16 -4.77
N ASP A 445 11.50 0.12 -5.34
CA ASP A 445 11.21 -0.63 -6.56
C ASP A 445 11.74 -2.07 -6.48
N ASN A 446 11.48 -2.75 -5.36
CA ASN A 446 11.92 -4.14 -5.12
C ASN A 446 13.42 -4.36 -5.12
N ASN A 447 14.22 -3.31 -4.95
CA ASN A 447 15.64 -3.43 -4.86
C ASN A 447 16.08 -2.81 -3.54
N VAL A 448 17.02 -3.47 -2.85
CA VAL A 448 17.66 -2.86 -1.69
C VAL A 448 18.86 -2.09 -2.20
N TYR A 449 18.85 -0.78 -2.03
CA TYR A 449 19.95 0.10 -2.38
C TYR A 449 20.74 0.47 -1.15
N ALA A 450 22.07 0.60 -1.32
CA ALA A 450 22.95 1.33 -0.41
C ALA A 450 23.39 2.62 -1.10
N VAL A 451 23.06 3.75 -0.50
CA VAL A 451 23.35 5.10 -0.97
C VAL A 451 24.49 5.68 -0.12
N ASP A 452 25.67 5.81 -0.70
CA ASP A 452 26.76 6.62 -0.14
C ASP A 452 26.58 8.07 -0.61
N TYR A 453 26.00 8.89 0.24
CA TYR A 453 25.70 10.28 -0.12
C TYR A 453 26.93 11.20 -0.03
N GLN A 454 28.02 10.81 0.63
CA GLN A 454 29.29 11.55 0.59
C GLN A 454 30.05 11.25 -0.71
N GLY A 455 30.10 9.98 -1.09
CA GLY A 455 30.70 9.51 -2.34
C GLY A 455 29.85 9.79 -3.59
N LYS A 456 28.55 10.07 -3.40
CA LYS A 456 27.52 10.13 -4.46
C LYS A 456 27.43 8.83 -5.26
N GLU A 457 27.56 7.69 -4.57
CA GLU A 457 27.47 6.36 -5.16
C GLU A 457 26.20 5.64 -4.70
N VAL A 458 25.59 4.88 -5.60
CA VAL A 458 24.43 4.02 -5.31
C VAL A 458 24.78 2.61 -5.75
N VAL A 459 24.60 1.66 -4.84
CA VAL A 459 24.86 0.24 -5.07
C VAL A 459 23.58 -0.54 -4.82
N VAL A 460 23.20 -1.40 -5.77
CA VAL A 460 22.16 -2.40 -5.52
C VAL A 460 22.76 -3.51 -4.66
N VAL A 461 22.26 -3.67 -3.44
CA VAL A 461 22.64 -4.74 -2.48
C VAL A 461 21.86 -6.01 -2.77
N VAL A 462 20.57 -5.87 -3.08
CA VAL A 462 19.67 -6.97 -3.45
C VAL A 462 18.89 -6.54 -4.69
N GLU A 463 19.06 -7.28 -5.78
CA GLU A 463 18.26 -7.14 -7.00
C GLU A 463 16.99 -7.98 -6.86
N ASN A 464 15.84 -7.44 -7.30
CA ASN A 464 14.55 -8.13 -7.30
C ASN A 464 14.28 -8.86 -5.98
N ALA A 465 14.33 -8.10 -4.89
CA ALA A 465 13.93 -8.51 -3.56
C ALA A 465 12.46 -8.96 -3.55
N ASP A 466 12.25 -10.19 -3.97
CA ASP A 466 11.03 -10.97 -3.82
C ASP A 466 10.59 -10.91 -2.35
N ALA A 467 9.31 -10.66 -2.10
CA ALA A 467 8.81 -10.45 -0.76
C ALA A 467 8.95 -11.70 0.12
N ARG A 468 8.91 -12.90 -0.47
CA ARG A 468 9.19 -14.20 0.19
C ARG A 468 10.67 -14.43 0.39
N GLY A 469 11.50 -13.83 -0.46
CA GLY A 469 12.95 -14.00 -0.48
C GLY A 469 13.70 -13.07 0.45
N LEU A 470 13.22 -11.86 0.71
CA LEU A 470 13.84 -10.84 1.57
C LEU A 470 13.09 -10.71 2.89
N VAL A 471 13.80 -10.75 4.01
CA VAL A 471 13.27 -10.35 5.33
C VAL A 471 14.13 -9.23 5.91
N VAL A 472 13.47 -8.31 6.61
CA VAL A 472 14.09 -7.14 7.27
C VAL A 472 13.80 -7.26 8.76
N SER A 473 14.77 -6.94 9.62
CA SER A 473 14.56 -6.92 11.07
C SER A 473 13.60 -5.79 11.47
N GLU A 474 12.94 -5.92 12.62
CA GLU A 474 12.03 -4.90 13.17
C GLU A 474 12.67 -3.51 13.27
N GLU A 475 13.91 -3.44 13.78
CA GLU A 475 14.71 -2.20 13.89
C GLU A 475 15.34 -1.76 12.54
N GLN A 476 15.01 -2.42 11.43
CA GLN A 476 15.51 -2.18 10.08
C GLN A 476 17.04 -2.19 9.91
N ASN A 477 17.79 -2.64 10.91
CA ASN A 477 19.25 -2.67 10.92
C ASN A 477 19.87 -4.01 10.48
N ALA A 478 19.07 -4.97 10.05
CA ALA A 478 19.52 -6.21 9.43
C ALA A 478 18.57 -6.66 8.31
N ILE A 479 19.14 -7.25 7.26
CA ILE A 479 18.40 -7.86 6.17
C ILE A 479 18.93 -9.27 5.89
N ALA A 480 18.06 -10.16 5.43
CA ALA A 480 18.46 -11.46 4.93
C ALA A 480 17.68 -11.82 3.68
N TRP A 481 18.36 -12.40 2.68
CA TRP A 481 17.74 -12.79 1.44
C TRP A 481 18.19 -14.14 0.90
N GLN A 482 17.25 -14.85 0.32
CA GLN A 482 17.46 -16.11 -0.39
C GLN A 482 18.25 -15.90 -1.68
N GLN A 483 19.12 -16.86 -2.03
CA GLN A 483 19.90 -16.84 -3.26
C GLN A 483 19.70 -18.11 -4.09
N GLY A 484 19.56 -17.91 -5.40
CA GLY A 484 19.38 -18.96 -6.40
C GLY A 484 18.39 -18.53 -7.49
N ASP A 485 18.29 -19.34 -8.54
CA ASP A 485 17.36 -19.08 -9.65
C ASP A 485 15.89 -19.37 -9.26
N ASP A 486 15.67 -20.33 -8.35
CA ASP A 486 14.35 -20.63 -7.76
C ASP A 486 14.42 -20.35 -6.25
N LEU A 487 13.87 -19.21 -5.83
CA LEU A 487 13.88 -18.80 -4.43
C LEU A 487 13.12 -19.77 -3.52
N ARG A 488 12.15 -20.55 -4.04
CA ARG A 488 11.46 -21.59 -3.25
C ARG A 488 12.36 -22.75 -2.87
N GLN A 489 13.47 -22.93 -3.61
CA GLN A 489 14.52 -23.93 -3.43
C GLN A 489 15.89 -23.29 -3.22
N ALA A 490 15.93 -22.16 -2.51
CA ALA A 490 17.16 -21.40 -2.32
C ALA A 490 18.29 -22.29 -1.75
N GLY A 491 19.43 -22.30 -2.45
CA GLY A 491 20.61 -23.06 -2.04
C GLY A 491 21.42 -22.38 -0.95
N SER A 492 21.20 -21.08 -0.75
CA SER A 492 21.82 -20.30 0.31
C SER A 492 20.96 -19.10 0.71
N ILE A 493 21.21 -18.58 1.90
CA ILE A 493 20.67 -17.32 2.40
C ILE A 493 21.86 -16.42 2.73
N GLN A 494 21.83 -15.17 2.28
CA GLN A 494 22.77 -14.14 2.69
C GLN A 494 22.12 -13.26 3.76
N ILE A 495 22.88 -12.92 4.80
CA ILE A 495 22.46 -12.06 5.90
C ILE A 495 23.43 -10.87 5.94
N LEU A 496 22.92 -9.65 6.11
CA LEU A 496 23.70 -8.43 6.24
C LEU A 496 23.19 -7.62 7.43
N TYR A 497 24.08 -7.36 8.39
CA TYR A 497 23.85 -6.47 9.52
C TYR A 497 24.33 -5.06 9.15
N LEU A 498 23.40 -4.13 8.97
CA LEU A 498 23.62 -2.83 8.34
C LEU A 498 24.52 -1.91 9.18
N ASP A 499 24.34 -1.90 10.51
CA ASP A 499 25.13 -1.09 11.45
C ASP A 499 26.63 -1.45 11.42
N SER A 500 26.92 -2.74 11.29
CA SER A 500 28.30 -3.25 11.37
C SER A 500 28.92 -3.53 10.00
N GLY A 501 28.12 -3.59 8.94
CA GLY A 501 28.49 -4.12 7.63
C GLY A 501 28.85 -5.61 7.63
N LYS A 502 28.63 -6.33 8.75
CA LYS A 502 28.95 -7.76 8.88
C LYS A 502 27.96 -8.57 8.05
N SER A 503 28.46 -9.55 7.31
CA SER A 503 27.63 -10.47 6.53
C SER A 503 27.89 -11.93 6.87
N GLN A 504 26.86 -12.74 6.68
CA GLN A 504 26.91 -14.20 6.82
C GLN A 504 26.25 -14.87 5.62
N ILE A 505 26.62 -16.12 5.36
CA ILE A 505 25.99 -16.95 4.34
C ILE A 505 25.65 -18.31 4.96
N LEU A 506 24.37 -18.65 4.99
CA LEU A 506 23.90 -19.99 5.31
C LEU A 506 23.78 -20.79 4.01
N ASN A 507 24.28 -22.03 4.01
CA ASN A 507 24.26 -22.90 2.82
C ASN A 507 23.41 -24.13 3.10
N ALA A 508 22.52 -24.47 2.16
CA ALA A 508 21.78 -25.71 2.20
C ALA A 508 22.73 -26.92 2.10
N ALA A 509 22.42 -28.00 2.81
CA ALA A 509 23.10 -29.27 2.57
C ALA A 509 22.68 -29.86 1.21
N SER A 510 23.43 -30.85 0.74
CA SER A 510 23.09 -31.54 -0.52
C SER A 510 21.70 -32.18 -0.44
N GLY A 511 20.80 -31.79 -1.34
CA GLY A 511 19.41 -32.27 -1.36
C GLY A 511 18.46 -31.50 -0.44
N GLU A 512 18.91 -30.38 0.12
CA GLU A 512 18.11 -29.47 0.94
C GLU A 512 17.92 -28.12 0.25
N TYR A 513 16.92 -27.38 0.71
CA TYR A 513 16.72 -25.96 0.44
C TYR A 513 16.56 -25.20 1.75
N LEU A 514 16.88 -23.91 1.75
CA LEU A 514 16.69 -23.02 2.90
C LEU A 514 15.55 -22.03 2.64
N ARG A 515 14.92 -21.53 3.72
CA ARG A 515 14.02 -20.38 3.66
C ARG A 515 14.26 -19.34 4.74
N THR A 516 14.14 -18.07 4.34
CA THR A 516 14.11 -16.91 5.24
C THR A 516 12.77 -16.88 5.98
N GLN A 517 12.79 -16.69 7.32
CA GLN A 517 11.56 -16.58 8.11
C GLN A 517 11.41 -15.24 8.84
N GLY A 518 12.52 -14.59 9.20
CA GLY A 518 12.49 -13.28 9.86
C GLY A 518 13.64 -13.10 10.85
N PHE A 519 13.47 -12.17 11.78
CA PHE A 519 14.41 -11.89 12.86
C PHE A 519 13.69 -11.79 14.19
N ILE A 520 14.35 -12.22 15.27
CA ILE A 520 13.97 -11.88 16.65
C ILE A 520 15.09 -11.01 17.21
N GLY A 521 14.85 -9.70 17.34
CA GLY A 521 15.95 -8.74 17.52
C GLY A 521 16.93 -8.83 16.35
N GLN A 522 18.19 -9.20 16.61
CA GLN A 522 19.20 -9.42 15.58
C GLN A 522 19.45 -10.91 15.24
N ASP A 523 18.75 -11.83 15.91
CA ASP A 523 18.90 -13.26 15.65
C ASP A 523 18.07 -13.66 14.45
N PHE A 524 18.71 -14.22 13.43
CA PHE A 524 18.08 -14.58 12.17
C PHE A 524 17.40 -15.95 12.26
N VAL A 525 16.12 -15.99 11.86
CA VAL A 525 15.30 -17.21 11.83
C VAL A 525 15.27 -17.76 10.41
N SER A 526 15.66 -19.03 10.26
CA SER A 526 15.62 -19.74 8.98
C SER A 526 15.11 -21.16 9.13
N THR A 527 14.67 -21.74 8.03
CA THR A 527 14.25 -23.15 7.98
C THR A 527 14.94 -23.90 6.86
N ALA A 528 14.97 -25.22 6.98
CA ALA A 528 15.48 -26.13 5.96
C ALA A 528 14.45 -27.19 5.61
N GLY A 529 14.24 -27.42 4.32
CA GLY A 529 13.45 -28.53 3.79
C GLY A 529 14.29 -29.45 2.90
N ARG A 530 13.78 -30.65 2.62
CA ARG A 530 14.43 -31.57 1.67
C ARG A 530 13.71 -31.51 0.34
N THR A 531 14.46 -31.47 -0.76
CA THR A 531 13.85 -31.46 -2.08
C THR A 531 13.06 -32.74 -2.38
N SER A 532 13.45 -33.86 -1.76
CA SER A 532 12.72 -35.14 -1.84
C SER A 532 11.40 -35.17 -1.07
N ASP A 533 11.17 -34.20 -0.18
CA ASP A 533 9.96 -34.12 0.65
C ASP A 533 8.88 -33.23 0.01
N ILE A 534 9.21 -32.49 -1.05
CA ILE A 534 8.30 -31.64 -1.82
C ILE A 534 7.24 -32.49 -2.52
N GLN A 535 5.98 -32.10 -2.40
CA GLN A 535 4.84 -32.80 -3.00
C GLN A 535 3.83 -31.79 -3.55
N ALA A 536 3.29 -32.05 -4.73
CA ALA A 536 2.15 -31.30 -5.25
C ALA A 536 0.85 -31.82 -4.60
N GLU A 537 0.03 -30.91 -4.07
CA GLU A 537 -1.31 -31.18 -3.53
C GLU A 537 -2.29 -30.19 -4.15
N GLY A 538 -3.12 -30.69 -5.07
CA GLY A 538 -4.05 -29.86 -5.85
C GLY A 538 -3.34 -28.82 -6.74
N PHE A 539 -3.62 -27.54 -6.50
CA PHE A 539 -2.96 -26.42 -7.19
C PHE A 539 -1.66 -25.97 -6.53
N GLU A 540 -1.43 -26.38 -5.29
CA GLU A 540 -0.27 -25.95 -4.55
C GLU A 540 0.82 -27.01 -4.57
N THR A 541 2.05 -26.53 -4.43
CA THR A 541 3.16 -27.38 -4.03
C THR A 541 3.36 -27.17 -2.55
N ILE A 542 3.27 -28.22 -1.75
CA ILE A 542 3.64 -28.15 -0.35
C ILE A 542 5.17 -28.21 -0.27
N TRP A 543 5.71 -27.36 0.61
CA TRP A 543 7.14 -27.21 0.84
C TRP A 543 7.53 -27.55 2.29
N PRO A 544 7.45 -28.83 2.70
CA PRO A 544 7.65 -29.23 4.08
C PRO A 544 9.08 -28.94 4.56
N GLN A 545 9.20 -28.18 5.65
CA GLN A 545 10.49 -27.83 6.24
C GLN A 545 10.71 -28.69 7.48
N TYR A 546 11.79 -29.47 7.53
CA TYR A 546 12.00 -30.42 8.62
C TYR A 546 12.74 -29.80 9.81
N ARG A 547 13.36 -28.63 9.63
CA ARG A 547 14.19 -27.95 10.63
C ARG A 547 13.96 -26.44 10.62
N LEU A 548 13.91 -25.84 11.80
CA LEU A 548 14.11 -24.40 12.02
C LEU A 548 15.38 -24.17 12.84
N THR A 549 16.13 -23.13 12.48
CA THR A 549 17.37 -22.72 13.15
C THR A 549 17.35 -21.21 13.38
N ILE A 550 17.70 -20.78 14.59
CA ILE A 550 17.90 -19.37 14.96
C ILE A 550 19.40 -19.13 15.14
N VAL A 551 19.95 -18.15 14.42
CA VAL A 551 21.40 -17.87 14.36
C VAL A 551 21.68 -16.43 14.75
N ASN A 552 22.60 -16.23 15.68
CA ASN A 552 23.00 -14.90 16.14
C ASN A 552 23.95 -14.18 15.14
N PRO A 553 24.23 -12.88 15.35
CA PRO A 553 25.15 -12.12 14.51
C PRO A 553 26.57 -12.70 14.41
N GLU A 554 27.00 -13.56 15.33
CA GLU A 554 28.30 -14.24 15.37
C GLU A 554 28.31 -15.55 14.56
N GLY A 555 27.16 -16.01 14.09
CA GLY A 555 26.97 -17.28 13.39
C GLY A 555 26.81 -18.46 14.34
N GLY A 556 26.57 -18.20 15.63
CA GLY A 556 26.24 -19.21 16.63
C GLY A 556 24.75 -19.56 16.58
N GLU A 557 24.44 -20.85 16.75
CA GLU A 557 23.06 -21.32 16.86
C GLU A 557 22.52 -21.05 18.26
N GLU A 558 21.46 -20.25 18.35
CA GLU A 558 20.75 -19.92 19.59
C GLU A 558 19.60 -20.90 19.85
N ALA A 559 18.95 -21.37 18.79
CA ALA A 559 17.89 -22.37 18.88
C ALA A 559 17.81 -23.28 17.66
N HIS A 560 17.32 -24.50 17.91
CA HIS A 560 17.11 -25.54 16.90
C HIS A 560 15.80 -26.27 17.18
N TYR A 561 14.97 -26.41 16.15
CA TYR A 561 13.71 -27.13 16.19
C TYR A 561 13.69 -28.21 15.10
N GLU A 562 13.67 -29.48 15.52
CA GLU A 562 13.61 -30.63 14.62
C GLU A 562 13.04 -31.83 15.38
N TYR A 563 11.98 -32.43 14.85
CA TYR A 563 11.33 -33.62 15.43
C TYR A 563 11.11 -34.69 14.37
N ASN A 564 11.14 -35.96 14.80
CA ASN A 564 11.00 -37.07 13.88
C ASN A 564 9.62 -37.08 13.20
N ALA A 565 9.60 -37.12 11.87
CA ALA A 565 8.41 -37.13 11.02
C ALA A 565 7.46 -35.93 11.20
N VAL A 566 7.91 -34.86 11.85
CA VAL A 566 7.22 -33.58 11.97
C VAL A 566 7.88 -32.58 11.04
N TYR A 567 7.07 -31.84 10.31
CA TYR A 567 7.48 -30.81 9.36
C TYR A 567 6.75 -29.51 9.69
N ILE A 568 7.31 -28.40 9.24
CA ILE A 568 6.77 -27.06 9.35
C ILE A 568 6.20 -26.70 7.98
N SER A 569 4.93 -26.30 7.96
CA SER A 569 4.27 -25.77 6.75
C SER A 569 4.44 -24.27 6.66
N ASP A 570 4.34 -23.58 7.78
CA ASP A 570 4.41 -22.13 7.86
C ASP A 570 5.05 -21.64 9.16
N VAL A 571 5.62 -20.43 9.12
CA VAL A 571 6.29 -19.79 10.26
C VAL A 571 5.87 -18.33 10.32
N THR A 572 5.38 -17.92 11.49
CA THR A 572 5.14 -16.50 11.78
C THR A 572 6.12 -16.05 12.85
N VAL A 573 6.94 -15.04 12.54
CA VAL A 573 7.87 -14.43 13.50
C VAL A 573 7.24 -13.15 14.03
N GLU A 574 7.08 -13.08 15.35
CA GLU A 574 6.53 -11.93 16.06
C GLU A 574 7.51 -11.49 17.16
N ALA A 575 7.27 -10.33 17.77
CA ALA A 575 8.09 -9.81 18.85
C ALA A 575 8.24 -10.84 20.00
N GLY A 576 9.45 -11.40 20.10
CA GLY A 576 9.82 -12.40 21.11
C GLY A 576 9.20 -13.80 20.96
N GLN A 577 8.52 -14.10 19.85
CA GLN A 577 7.89 -15.41 19.60
C GLN A 577 8.00 -15.87 18.15
N VAL A 578 8.05 -17.19 17.95
CA VAL A 578 7.95 -17.82 16.62
C VAL A 578 6.85 -18.86 16.65
N HIS A 579 5.79 -18.62 15.90
CA HIS A 579 4.67 -19.56 15.72
C HIS A 579 4.94 -20.50 14.55
N LEU A 580 4.67 -21.79 14.75
CA LEU A 580 4.92 -22.86 13.80
C LEU A 580 3.63 -23.61 13.48
N GLU A 581 3.21 -23.58 12.23
CA GLU A 581 2.23 -24.52 11.73
C GLU A 581 2.89 -25.84 11.37
N ARG A 582 2.29 -26.95 11.79
CA ARG A 582 2.95 -28.26 11.74
C ARG A 582 2.20 -29.32 10.96
N LEU A 583 2.99 -30.15 10.30
CA LEU A 583 2.57 -31.31 9.53
C LEU A 583 3.21 -32.58 10.08
N GLN A 584 2.49 -33.70 9.99
CA GLN A 584 3.04 -35.04 10.19
C GLN A 584 3.01 -35.82 8.88
N LYS A 585 4.15 -36.42 8.51
CA LYS A 585 4.25 -37.22 7.29
C LYS A 585 3.58 -38.58 7.47
N SER A 586 2.62 -38.90 6.61
CA SER A 586 1.91 -40.19 6.55
C SER A 586 2.24 -40.95 5.26
N VAL A 587 1.58 -42.08 5.02
CA VAL A 587 1.79 -42.89 3.80
C VAL A 587 1.14 -42.23 2.57
N SER A 588 0.12 -41.40 2.79
CA SER A 588 -0.65 -40.72 1.74
C SER A 588 -0.26 -39.26 1.51
N GLY A 589 0.63 -38.68 2.32
CA GLY A 589 1.04 -37.28 2.19
C GLY A 589 1.38 -36.66 3.55
N TYR A 590 0.95 -35.41 3.76
CA TYR A 590 1.13 -34.68 5.02
C TYR A 590 -0.22 -34.39 5.69
N GLU A 591 -0.29 -34.52 7.01
CA GLU A 591 -1.49 -34.23 7.79
C GLU A 591 -1.20 -33.13 8.83
N ARG A 592 -2.05 -32.10 8.91
CA ARG A 592 -1.91 -31.02 9.90
C ARG A 592 -2.01 -31.59 11.32
N ILE A 593 -1.06 -31.22 12.16
CA ILE A 593 -1.05 -31.53 13.61
C ILE A 593 -1.17 -30.24 14.40
N ALA A 594 -1.25 -30.33 15.74
CA ALA A 594 -1.32 -29.14 16.59
C ALA A 594 -0.13 -28.21 16.33
N ASP A 595 -0.34 -26.90 16.31
CA ASP A 595 0.71 -25.89 16.12
C ASP A 595 1.68 -25.85 17.33
N ASP A 596 2.81 -25.16 17.21
CA ASP A 596 3.81 -24.96 18.28
C ASP A 596 4.30 -23.51 18.34
N THR A 597 4.90 -23.12 19.45
CA THR A 597 5.47 -21.77 19.61
C THR A 597 6.82 -21.83 20.32
N LEU A 598 7.82 -21.14 19.76
CA LEU A 598 9.09 -20.84 20.43
C LEU A 598 8.99 -19.47 21.09
N MET A 599 9.29 -19.37 22.38
CA MET A 599 9.25 -18.12 23.14
C MET A 599 10.66 -17.72 23.57
N GLN A 600 11.00 -16.44 23.43
CA GLN A 600 12.26 -15.88 23.90
C GLN A 600 12.30 -15.85 25.44
N ASN A 601 13.38 -16.37 26.04
CA ASN A 601 13.51 -16.51 27.51
C ASN A 601 13.77 -15.18 28.24
N GLN A 602 13.97 -14.07 27.52
CA GLN A 602 14.12 -12.73 28.06
C GLN A 602 13.32 -11.75 27.19
N THR A 603 12.25 -11.21 27.76
CA THR A 603 11.58 -10.03 27.21
C THR A 603 12.27 -8.82 27.86
N GLU A 604 13.43 -8.40 27.35
CA GLU A 604 13.71 -6.96 27.45
C GLU A 604 12.80 -6.32 26.42
N MET A 605 11.58 -5.96 26.87
CA MET A 605 10.78 -5.02 26.11
C MET A 605 11.66 -3.78 25.91
N PRO A 606 11.72 -3.21 24.70
CA PRO A 606 12.29 -1.89 24.51
C PRO A 606 11.71 -1.00 25.60
N ASN A 607 12.57 -0.25 26.28
CA ASN A 607 12.13 0.69 27.30
C ASN A 607 11.44 1.85 26.56
N THR A 608 10.21 1.63 26.08
CA THR A 608 9.31 2.70 25.66
C THR A 608 8.86 3.39 26.94
N ASP A 609 9.71 4.31 27.43
CA ASP A 609 9.18 5.41 28.20
C ASP A 609 8.17 6.10 27.27
N ASN A 610 6.90 5.70 27.29
CA ASN A 610 5.84 6.28 26.47
C ASN A 610 5.68 7.73 26.93
N ILE A 611 6.40 8.63 26.24
CA ILE A 611 6.38 10.06 26.53
C ILE A 611 5.08 10.68 25.99
N LEU A 612 4.45 10.03 25.02
CA LEU A 612 3.12 10.38 24.54
C LEU A 612 2.06 9.89 25.55
N THR A 613 1.22 10.82 26.02
CA THR A 613 0.18 10.58 27.01
C THR A 613 -1.18 10.97 26.44
N ALA A 614 -2.14 10.05 26.50
CA ALA A 614 -3.54 10.31 26.15
C ALA A 614 -4.34 10.77 27.37
N ARG A 615 -5.28 11.70 27.16
CA ARG A 615 -6.32 12.05 28.15
C ARG A 615 -7.68 12.22 27.48
N ILE A 616 -8.75 12.06 28.24
CA ILE A 616 -10.11 12.31 27.76
C ILE A 616 -10.50 13.76 28.09
N ASN A 617 -10.76 14.52 27.04
CA ASN A 617 -11.31 15.87 27.04
C ASN A 617 -12.85 15.82 26.92
N GLU A 618 -13.59 16.81 27.43
CA GLU A 618 -15.05 16.76 27.45
C GLU A 618 -15.63 16.84 26.04
N THR A 619 -15.17 17.83 25.27
CA THR A 619 -15.63 18.13 23.91
C THR A 619 -14.86 17.35 22.86
N GLN A 620 -13.53 17.40 22.89
CA GLN A 620 -12.64 16.80 21.88
C GLN A 620 -12.42 15.28 22.06
N LYS A 621 -12.94 14.70 23.15
CA LYS A 621 -12.71 13.29 23.53
C LYS A 621 -11.20 13.01 23.69
N ARG A 622 -10.66 11.90 23.18
CA ARG A 622 -9.24 11.56 23.35
C ARG A 622 -8.34 12.58 22.67
N VAL A 623 -7.44 13.15 23.45
CA VAL A 623 -6.37 14.06 22.99
C VAL A 623 -5.02 13.57 23.49
N TYR A 624 -3.97 13.85 22.72
CA TYR A 624 -2.60 13.43 23.02
C TYR A 624 -1.71 14.61 23.37
N SER A 625 -0.74 14.33 24.24
CA SER A 625 0.28 15.29 24.66
C SER A 625 1.62 14.59 24.87
N LEU A 626 2.72 15.30 24.61
CA LEU A 626 4.07 14.81 24.82
C LEU A 626 4.63 15.39 26.11
N LYS A 627 4.97 14.53 27.07
CA LYS A 627 5.49 14.96 28.36
C LYS A 627 6.88 15.60 28.23
N THR A 628 7.11 16.68 28.98
CA THR A 628 8.41 17.35 29.09
C THR A 628 8.96 17.23 30.51
N THR A 629 10.26 17.48 30.69
CA THR A 629 10.97 17.15 31.95
C THR A 629 11.25 18.36 32.84
N SER A 630 10.97 19.58 32.37
CA SER A 630 11.48 20.81 32.95
C SER A 630 10.38 21.83 33.28
N ASP A 631 10.26 22.21 34.56
CA ASP A 631 9.38 23.29 35.04
C ASP A 631 9.89 24.65 34.51
N ASN A 632 9.38 25.05 33.34
CA ASN A 632 9.81 26.23 32.59
C ASN A 632 8.73 27.31 32.49
N ALA A 633 7.75 27.32 33.41
CA ALA A 633 6.55 28.16 33.41
C ALA A 633 6.77 29.68 33.15
N LYS A 634 8.01 30.19 33.35
CA LYS A 634 8.35 31.62 33.29
C LYS A 634 9.10 32.09 32.03
N LYS A 635 9.51 31.21 31.10
CA LYS A 635 10.18 31.62 29.84
C LYS A 635 9.15 31.86 28.73
N THR A 636 9.39 32.76 27.78
CA THR A 636 8.50 32.91 26.61
C THR A 636 8.84 31.85 25.55
N LEU A 637 7.84 31.23 24.92
CA LEU A 637 8.07 30.33 23.78
C LEU A 637 8.56 31.12 22.57
N ASN A 638 9.67 30.70 21.99
CA ASN A 638 10.14 31.22 20.70
C ASN A 638 9.84 30.18 19.61
N VAL A 639 9.05 30.57 18.61
CA VAL A 639 8.72 29.73 17.45
C VAL A 639 9.45 30.29 16.24
N SER A 640 10.10 29.42 15.45
CA SER A 640 10.86 29.81 14.28
C SER A 640 10.86 28.73 13.20
N VAL A 641 11.36 29.08 12.02
CA VAL A 641 11.66 28.17 10.90
C VAL A 641 13.15 28.31 10.54
N PRO A 642 13.75 27.32 9.85
CA PRO A 642 15.07 27.49 9.24
C PRO A 642 15.14 28.75 8.38
N ASN A 643 16.28 29.44 8.41
CA ASN A 643 16.45 30.71 7.68
C ASN A 643 16.60 30.51 6.16
N ARG A 644 16.94 29.29 5.74
CA ARG A 644 17.20 28.92 4.35
C ARG A 644 17.10 27.42 4.16
N VAL A 645 16.67 27.04 2.97
CA VAL A 645 16.74 25.67 2.45
C VAL A 645 17.86 25.65 1.41
N LEU A 646 18.71 24.62 1.49
CA LEU A 646 19.84 24.40 0.61
C LEU A 646 19.56 23.16 -0.24
N TYR A 647 19.38 23.36 -1.54
CA TYR A 647 19.32 22.27 -2.50
C TYR A 647 20.70 22.07 -3.10
N THR A 648 21.22 20.85 -2.99
CA THR A 648 22.52 20.55 -3.59
C THR A 648 22.29 20.29 -5.08
N ALA A 649 22.79 21.16 -5.95
CA ALA A 649 22.44 21.22 -7.39
C ALA A 649 22.67 19.93 -8.22
N ASP A 650 23.28 18.87 -7.67
CA ASP A 650 23.64 17.63 -8.36
C ASP A 650 23.57 16.41 -7.40
N THR A 651 22.47 16.25 -6.65
CA THR A 651 22.29 15.10 -5.72
C THR A 651 21.07 14.24 -6.01
N THR A 652 20.42 14.41 -7.16
CA THR A 652 19.41 13.45 -7.60
C THR A 652 20.08 12.13 -7.95
N LEU A 653 19.75 11.10 -7.19
CA LEU A 653 20.16 9.74 -7.44
C LEU A 653 19.07 9.07 -8.25
N LYS A 654 19.48 8.40 -9.33
CA LYS A 654 18.59 7.61 -10.18
C LYS A 654 18.91 6.14 -9.94
N PRO A 655 18.11 5.43 -9.12
CA PRO A 655 18.18 4.00 -9.06
C PRO A 655 18.00 3.43 -10.47
N SER A 656 18.72 2.36 -10.78
CA SER A 656 18.54 1.66 -12.04
C SER A 656 17.14 1.03 -12.06
N SER A 657 16.27 1.51 -12.95
CA SER A 657 14.96 0.89 -13.20
C SER A 657 15.17 -0.55 -13.67
N SER A 658 14.69 -1.53 -12.90
CA SER A 658 14.61 -2.92 -13.37
C SER A 658 13.35 -3.10 -14.21
N SER A 659 13.51 -3.58 -15.44
CA SER A 659 12.40 -4.04 -16.29
C SER A 659 11.96 -5.45 -15.90
N GLU A 660 10.65 -5.69 -15.92
CA GLU A 660 9.93 -6.95 -15.61
C GLU A 660 10.08 -7.44 -14.16
N GLY A 661 9.31 -6.81 -13.25
CA GLY A 661 8.99 -7.41 -11.96
C GLY A 661 7.96 -8.53 -12.11
N ALA A 662 7.97 -9.50 -11.18
CA ALA A 662 6.92 -10.52 -11.11
C ALA A 662 5.53 -9.89 -10.91
N LEU A 663 4.48 -10.56 -11.39
CA LEU A 663 3.08 -10.16 -11.17
C LEU A 663 2.82 -9.99 -9.67
N ARG A 664 2.19 -8.87 -9.30
CA ARG A 664 1.83 -8.54 -7.91
C ARG A 664 0.39 -8.11 -7.80
N TYR A 665 -0.13 -8.18 -6.58
CA TYR A 665 -1.49 -7.84 -6.21
C TYR A 665 -1.50 -6.77 -5.13
N TYR A 666 -2.20 -5.68 -5.40
CA TYR A 666 -2.30 -4.49 -4.54
C TYR A 666 -3.65 -4.53 -3.86
N ALA A 667 -3.67 -4.73 -2.55
CA ALA A 667 -4.88 -4.81 -1.75
C ALA A 667 -5.23 -3.44 -1.18
N TYR A 668 -6.44 -2.99 -1.45
CA TYR A 668 -6.97 -1.72 -0.97
C TYR A 668 -8.08 -1.96 0.05
N GLY A 669 -8.11 -1.16 1.11
CA GLY A 669 -9.11 -1.20 2.18
C GLY A 669 -9.37 0.21 2.70
N ALA A 670 -10.64 0.53 2.99
CA ALA A 670 -11.05 1.87 3.41
C ALA A 670 -10.54 3.02 2.51
N GLY A 671 -10.33 2.75 1.21
CA GLY A 671 -9.84 3.73 0.23
C GLY A 671 -8.33 3.82 0.05
N HIS A 672 -7.54 3.05 0.82
CA HIS A 672 -6.08 3.11 0.82
C HIS A 672 -5.44 1.77 0.52
N LEU A 673 -4.25 1.77 -0.08
CA LEU A 673 -3.42 0.57 -0.20
C LEU A 673 -3.04 0.09 1.22
N VAL A 674 -3.44 -1.14 1.54
CA VAL A 674 -3.17 -1.77 2.84
C VAL A 674 -2.13 -2.89 2.77
N GLY A 675 -1.75 -3.31 1.54
CA GLY A 675 -0.64 -4.24 1.36
C GLY A 675 -0.39 -4.63 -0.09
N VAL A 676 0.80 -5.16 -0.35
CA VAL A 676 1.23 -5.68 -1.66
C VAL A 676 1.64 -7.14 -1.51
N TYR A 677 1.06 -8.00 -2.34
CA TYR A 677 1.18 -9.46 -2.26
C TYR A 677 1.60 -10.08 -3.59
N GLU A 678 2.15 -11.27 -3.52
CA GLU A 678 2.48 -12.08 -4.72
C GLU A 678 1.40 -13.13 -5.03
N ASN A 679 0.51 -13.41 -4.06
CA ASN A 679 -0.63 -14.29 -4.23
C ASN A 679 -1.93 -13.47 -4.12
N ALA A 680 -2.82 -13.62 -5.10
CA ALA A 680 -4.09 -12.90 -5.13
C ALA A 680 -4.99 -13.27 -3.96
N GLY A 681 -4.99 -14.55 -3.54
CA GLY A 681 -5.77 -15.02 -2.41
C GLY A 681 -5.42 -14.31 -1.10
N ASP A 682 -4.13 -14.02 -0.86
CA ASP A 682 -3.69 -13.25 0.32
C ASP A 682 -4.16 -11.80 0.25
N ALA A 683 -3.98 -11.14 -0.90
CA ALA A 683 -4.46 -9.78 -1.14
C ALA A 683 -5.99 -9.67 -0.95
N ILE A 684 -6.74 -10.63 -1.50
CA ILE A 684 -8.21 -10.67 -1.39
C ILE A 684 -8.64 -10.87 0.06
N ARG A 685 -7.96 -11.72 0.83
CA ARG A 685 -8.28 -11.91 2.25
C ARG A 685 -8.07 -10.62 3.05
N LEU A 686 -7.00 -9.88 2.78
CA LEU A 686 -6.78 -8.59 3.44
C LEU A 686 -7.87 -7.57 3.06
N ALA A 687 -8.15 -7.43 1.77
CA ALA A 687 -9.13 -6.44 1.29
C ALA A 687 -10.58 -6.79 1.64
N TYR A 688 -10.90 -8.08 1.85
CA TYR A 688 -12.28 -8.54 2.02
C TYR A 688 -12.95 -7.98 3.28
N ASP A 689 -12.23 -7.88 4.40
CA ASP A 689 -12.80 -7.48 5.69
C ASP A 689 -13.06 -5.97 5.78
N SER A 690 -12.33 -5.15 5.01
CA SER A 690 -12.46 -3.69 4.92
C SER A 690 -13.26 -3.22 3.70
N MET A 691 -14.17 -4.06 3.20
CA MET A 691 -15.00 -3.83 2.00
C MET A 691 -14.23 -3.28 0.78
N GLY A 692 -13.00 -3.78 0.57
CA GLY A 692 -12.03 -3.22 -0.36
C GLY A 692 -11.99 -3.88 -1.74
N TRP A 693 -10.86 -3.69 -2.43
CA TRP A 693 -10.59 -4.26 -3.75
C TRP A 693 -9.12 -4.64 -3.93
N VAL A 694 -8.83 -5.36 -5.02
CA VAL A 694 -7.49 -5.82 -5.39
C VAL A 694 -7.24 -5.56 -6.87
N THR A 695 -6.09 -4.95 -7.18
CA THR A 695 -5.60 -4.81 -8.56
C THR A 695 -4.32 -5.62 -8.76
N ASP A 696 -3.97 -5.92 -10.02
CA ASP A 696 -2.64 -6.42 -10.35
C ASP A 696 -1.65 -5.29 -10.70
N SER A 697 -0.37 -5.62 -10.91
CA SER A 697 0.67 -4.66 -11.32
C SER A 697 0.46 -4.01 -12.69
N LEU A 698 -0.48 -4.52 -13.49
CA LEU A 698 -0.90 -3.94 -14.77
C LEU A 698 -2.12 -3.02 -14.61
N GLY A 699 -2.63 -2.86 -13.39
CA GLY A 699 -3.79 -2.03 -13.08
C GLY A 699 -5.13 -2.73 -13.27
N ASN A 700 -5.15 -4.02 -13.65
CA ASN A 700 -6.42 -4.74 -13.84
C ASN A 700 -7.05 -5.03 -12.48
N ARG A 701 -8.37 -4.87 -12.39
CA ARG A 701 -9.13 -5.30 -11.22
C ARG A 701 -9.19 -6.82 -11.13
N VAL A 702 -8.56 -7.35 -10.10
CA VAL A 702 -8.48 -8.80 -9.82
C VAL A 702 -9.65 -9.27 -8.97
N TRP A 703 -10.10 -8.39 -8.08
CA TRP A 703 -11.21 -8.65 -7.19
C TRP A 703 -11.73 -7.33 -6.62
N HIS A 704 -13.02 -7.25 -6.35
CA HIS A 704 -13.53 -6.22 -5.44
C HIS A 704 -14.73 -6.76 -4.68
N ARG A 705 -15.03 -6.09 -3.57
CA ARG A 705 -16.18 -6.47 -2.76
C ARG A 705 -17.48 -6.24 -3.54
N THR A 706 -18.04 -7.35 -4.02
CA THR A 706 -19.41 -7.38 -4.55
C THR A 706 -20.34 -7.99 -3.51
N ALA A 707 -21.63 -7.64 -3.56
CA ALA A 707 -22.60 -8.30 -2.70
C ALA A 707 -22.65 -9.78 -3.06
N ARG A 708 -22.97 -10.58 -2.04
CA ARG A 708 -24.00 -11.59 -2.26
C ARG A 708 -25.26 -10.87 -2.71
N GLY A 709 -25.41 -10.66 -4.02
CA GLY A 709 -26.75 -10.46 -4.53
C GLY A 709 -27.59 -11.63 -4.01
N ASN A 710 -28.83 -11.38 -3.62
CA ASN A 710 -29.86 -12.42 -3.64
C ASN A 710 -30.08 -12.97 -5.08
N GLY A 711 -29.19 -12.66 -6.02
CA GLY A 711 -29.12 -13.12 -7.38
C GLY A 711 -28.75 -14.58 -7.46
N THR A 712 -29.12 -15.14 -8.60
CA THR A 712 -28.79 -16.50 -8.97
C THR A 712 -27.89 -16.40 -10.18
N VAL A 713 -26.64 -16.85 -10.03
CA VAL A 713 -25.73 -17.05 -11.14
C VAL A 713 -25.79 -18.53 -11.49
N SER A 714 -25.93 -18.85 -12.77
CA SER A 714 -25.84 -20.23 -13.22
C SER A 714 -25.27 -20.27 -14.63
N MET A 715 -24.21 -21.04 -14.81
CA MET A 715 -23.52 -21.26 -16.07
C MET A 715 -23.74 -22.70 -16.52
N THR A 716 -23.88 -22.87 -17.83
CA THR A 716 -23.90 -24.20 -18.45
C THR A 716 -22.53 -24.49 -19.03
N ILE A 717 -21.91 -25.59 -18.60
CA ILE A 717 -20.65 -26.09 -19.17
C ILE A 717 -20.98 -27.00 -20.36
N SER A 718 -20.22 -26.88 -21.44
CA SER A 718 -20.38 -27.71 -22.63
C SER A 718 -20.24 -29.20 -22.28
N ALA A 719 -21.07 -30.04 -22.90
CA ALA A 719 -20.96 -31.50 -22.76
C ALA A 719 -19.61 -32.04 -23.26
N ASP A 720 -18.93 -31.31 -24.15
CA ASP A 720 -17.61 -31.66 -24.66
C ASP A 720 -16.49 -31.52 -23.61
N ALA A 721 -16.76 -30.86 -22.48
CA ALA A 721 -15.84 -30.80 -21.34
C ALA A 721 -15.80 -32.10 -20.52
N ALA A 722 -16.77 -33.01 -20.71
CA ALA A 722 -16.82 -34.27 -19.97
C ALA A 722 -15.60 -35.15 -20.29
N VAL A 723 -15.13 -35.93 -19.31
CA VAL A 723 -13.95 -36.78 -19.44
C VAL A 723 -14.19 -37.88 -20.48
N THR A 724 -13.45 -37.85 -21.59
CA THR A 724 -13.59 -38.83 -22.69
C THR A 724 -12.49 -39.90 -22.69
N SER A 725 -11.25 -39.59 -22.27
CA SER A 725 -10.18 -40.51 -21.79
C SER A 725 -8.85 -39.75 -21.58
N GLY A 726 -7.98 -40.18 -20.66
CA GLY A 726 -6.57 -39.71 -20.59
C GLY A 726 -6.18 -38.88 -19.35
N SER A 727 -6.98 -37.88 -18.96
CA SER A 727 -6.51 -36.81 -18.02
C SER A 727 -7.33 -36.62 -16.74
N GLY A 728 -8.32 -37.50 -16.53
CA GLY A 728 -9.20 -37.41 -15.37
C GLY A 728 -9.99 -36.09 -15.30
N ARG A 729 -10.50 -35.77 -14.11
CA ARG A 729 -11.37 -34.61 -13.90
C ARG A 729 -10.67 -33.27 -14.15
N MET A 730 -9.37 -33.16 -13.85
CA MET A 730 -8.59 -31.92 -14.08
C MET A 730 -8.67 -31.48 -15.54
N GLY A 731 -8.43 -32.39 -16.49
CA GLY A 731 -8.54 -32.09 -17.91
C GLY A 731 -9.94 -31.65 -18.33
N GLY A 732 -10.99 -32.25 -17.74
CA GLY A 732 -12.36 -31.84 -18.01
C GLY A 732 -12.71 -30.46 -17.44
N CYS A 733 -12.19 -30.10 -16.26
CA CYS A 733 -12.33 -28.76 -15.71
C CYS A 733 -11.67 -27.70 -16.60
N VAL A 734 -10.39 -27.90 -16.97
CA VAL A 734 -9.67 -26.95 -17.84
C VAL A 734 -10.36 -26.81 -19.20
N LYS A 735 -10.79 -27.93 -19.82
CA LYS A 735 -11.60 -27.89 -21.05
C LYS A 735 -12.91 -27.11 -20.86
N GLY A 736 -13.57 -27.27 -19.73
CA GLY A 736 -14.80 -26.55 -19.40
C GLY A 736 -14.61 -25.04 -19.36
N ILE A 737 -13.49 -24.57 -18.81
CA ILE A 737 -13.11 -23.15 -18.81
C ILE A 737 -12.78 -22.69 -20.24
N LEU A 738 -11.92 -23.40 -20.98
CA LEU A 738 -11.55 -23.02 -22.35
C LEU A 738 -12.76 -22.91 -23.28
N LEU A 739 -13.66 -23.90 -23.25
CA LEU A 739 -14.87 -23.90 -24.08
C LEU A 739 -15.85 -22.77 -23.71
N ARG A 740 -15.80 -22.26 -22.47
CA ARG A 740 -16.61 -21.13 -22.03
C ARG A 740 -16.14 -19.80 -22.64
N GLU A 741 -14.85 -19.71 -22.96
CA GLU A 741 -14.19 -18.57 -23.61
C GLU A 741 -13.97 -18.80 -25.12
N ASP A 742 -14.70 -19.77 -25.72
CA ASP A 742 -14.59 -20.14 -27.13
C ASP A 742 -13.15 -20.52 -27.58
N ALA A 743 -12.33 -21.01 -26.64
CA ALA A 743 -10.96 -21.45 -26.85
C ALA A 743 -10.83 -22.98 -26.90
N TYR A 744 -9.78 -23.45 -27.56
CA TYR A 744 -9.54 -24.88 -27.78
C TYR A 744 -8.05 -25.22 -27.64
N ALA A 745 -7.73 -26.19 -26.79
CA ALA A 745 -6.38 -26.74 -26.63
C ALA A 745 -6.44 -28.28 -26.43
N ASP A 746 -5.35 -28.98 -26.77
CA ASP A 746 -5.18 -30.40 -26.44
C ASP A 746 -4.73 -30.53 -24.97
N VAL A 747 -5.67 -30.23 -24.06
CA VAL A 747 -5.45 -30.22 -22.61
C VAL A 747 -4.89 -31.56 -22.12
N ASP A 748 -5.31 -32.67 -22.74
CA ASP A 748 -4.89 -33.99 -22.31
C ASP A 748 -3.40 -34.23 -22.58
N ALA A 749 -2.92 -33.82 -23.76
CA ALA A 749 -1.51 -33.86 -24.09
C ALA A 749 -0.69 -32.94 -23.17
N LEU A 750 -1.15 -31.71 -22.95
CA LEU A 750 -0.43 -30.72 -22.15
C LEU A 750 -0.28 -31.13 -20.68
N LEU A 751 -1.35 -31.68 -20.07
CA LEU A 751 -1.28 -32.23 -18.71
C LEU A 751 -0.35 -33.45 -18.65
N ALA A 752 -0.36 -34.32 -19.67
CA ALA A 752 0.56 -35.46 -19.75
C ALA A 752 2.03 -35.06 -19.90
N GLU A 753 2.30 -33.88 -20.47
CA GLU A 753 3.62 -33.24 -20.53
C GLU A 753 4.04 -32.58 -19.20
N GLY A 754 3.15 -32.54 -18.21
CA GLY A 754 3.41 -31.98 -16.89
C GLY A 754 3.12 -30.48 -16.76
N ARG A 755 2.39 -29.88 -17.71
CA ARG A 755 1.89 -28.50 -17.56
C ARG A 755 0.82 -28.45 -16.46
N SER A 756 0.79 -27.36 -15.69
CA SER A 756 -0.27 -27.11 -14.72
C SER A 756 -1.55 -26.62 -15.41
N ALA A 757 -2.68 -26.71 -14.72
CA ALA A 757 -3.95 -26.14 -15.20
C ALA A 757 -3.82 -24.63 -15.46
N GLU A 758 -3.16 -23.92 -14.54
CA GLU A 758 -2.86 -22.48 -14.64
C GLU A 758 -2.07 -22.16 -15.91
N ALA A 759 -0.94 -22.82 -16.16
CA ALA A 759 -0.12 -22.59 -17.35
C ALA A 759 -0.88 -22.89 -18.65
N ILE A 760 -1.73 -23.91 -18.66
CA ILE A 760 -2.56 -24.21 -19.84
C ILE A 760 -3.55 -23.08 -20.10
N LEU A 761 -4.20 -22.54 -19.06
CA LEU A 761 -5.13 -21.42 -19.19
C LEU A 761 -4.41 -20.15 -19.66
N GLU A 762 -3.28 -19.81 -19.04
CA GLU A 762 -2.44 -18.66 -19.39
C GLU A 762 -1.99 -18.70 -20.86
N GLU A 763 -1.61 -19.87 -21.37
CA GLU A 763 -1.14 -20.02 -22.76
C GLU A 763 -2.27 -20.08 -23.79
N SER A 764 -3.49 -20.43 -23.36
CA SER A 764 -4.62 -20.72 -24.25
C SER A 764 -5.68 -19.62 -24.27
N LEU A 765 -5.65 -18.69 -23.33
CA LEU A 765 -6.63 -17.63 -23.17
C LEU A 765 -5.96 -16.25 -23.20
N PRO A 766 -6.67 -15.20 -23.64
CA PRO A 766 -6.14 -13.84 -23.68
C PRO A 766 -6.07 -13.17 -22.30
N GLY A 767 -6.84 -13.66 -21.33
CA GLY A 767 -6.87 -13.14 -19.96
C GLY A 767 -5.98 -13.93 -19.00
N THR A 768 -6.06 -13.62 -17.71
CA THR A 768 -5.09 -14.06 -16.71
C THR A 768 -5.71 -15.08 -15.76
N PRO A 769 -5.18 -16.32 -15.65
CA PRO A 769 -5.58 -17.22 -14.57
C PRO A 769 -5.12 -16.65 -13.21
N VAL A 770 -5.94 -16.83 -12.19
CA VAL A 770 -5.67 -16.28 -10.85
C VAL A 770 -5.70 -17.39 -9.83
N ASN A 771 -4.59 -17.63 -9.15
CA ASN A 771 -4.53 -18.52 -8.01
C ASN A 771 -5.24 -17.87 -6.81
N LEU A 772 -6.36 -18.46 -6.41
CA LEU A 772 -7.24 -17.99 -5.34
C LEU A 772 -7.14 -18.89 -4.11
N THR A 773 -6.03 -19.61 -3.96
CA THR A 773 -5.83 -20.48 -2.81
C THR A 773 -5.85 -19.69 -1.52
N GLY A 774 -6.53 -20.22 -0.50
CA GLY A 774 -6.77 -19.55 0.77
C GLY A 774 -8.06 -18.72 0.79
N CYS A 775 -8.60 -18.29 -0.37
CA CYS A 775 -9.90 -17.63 -0.41
C CYS A 775 -11.02 -18.56 0.04
N ASP A 776 -11.98 -18.02 0.77
CA ASP A 776 -13.20 -18.74 1.10
C ASP A 776 -14.26 -18.62 -0.01
N MET A 777 -15.31 -19.44 0.10
CA MET A 777 -16.39 -19.47 -0.88
C MET A 777 -17.11 -18.13 -1.11
N ARG A 778 -17.07 -17.20 -0.15
CA ARG A 778 -17.73 -15.89 -0.28
C ARG A 778 -16.91 -14.97 -1.18
N GLN A 779 -15.59 -15.05 -1.11
CA GLN A 779 -14.67 -14.33 -1.99
C GLN A 779 -14.74 -14.82 -3.44
N ILE A 780 -14.93 -16.14 -3.62
CA ILE A 780 -15.03 -16.77 -4.95
C ILE A 780 -16.27 -16.34 -5.74
N TYR A 781 -17.35 -15.90 -5.08
CA TYR A 781 -18.56 -15.46 -5.78
C TYR A 781 -18.33 -14.30 -6.73
N TYR A 782 -17.31 -13.46 -6.49
CA TYR A 782 -16.88 -12.43 -7.43
C TYR A 782 -16.69 -13.00 -8.84
N TYR A 783 -15.86 -14.04 -8.99
CA TYR A 783 -15.54 -14.65 -10.28
C TYR A 783 -16.76 -15.28 -10.95
N LEU A 784 -17.64 -15.91 -10.17
CA LEU A 784 -18.89 -16.46 -10.68
C LEU A 784 -19.81 -15.34 -11.20
N SER A 785 -19.90 -14.21 -10.49
CA SER A 785 -20.67 -13.03 -10.91
C SER A 785 -20.10 -12.38 -12.18
N GLN A 786 -18.78 -12.43 -12.36
CA GLN A 786 -18.11 -12.09 -13.63
C GLN A 786 -18.31 -13.16 -14.73
N ASN A 787 -19.23 -14.10 -14.50
CA ASN A 787 -19.65 -15.12 -15.46
C ASN A 787 -18.51 -16.06 -15.90
N THR A 788 -17.57 -16.29 -14.97
CA THR A 788 -16.39 -17.14 -15.18
C THR A 788 -16.42 -18.32 -14.20
N PRO A 789 -16.36 -19.57 -14.70
CA PRO A 789 -16.33 -20.76 -13.84
C PRO A 789 -15.00 -20.84 -13.07
N VAL A 790 -15.06 -21.33 -11.83
CA VAL A 790 -13.88 -21.44 -10.96
C VAL A 790 -13.55 -22.90 -10.74
N LEU A 791 -12.29 -23.28 -10.98
CA LEU A 791 -11.83 -24.62 -10.68
C LEU A 791 -11.58 -24.74 -9.18
N VAL A 792 -12.08 -25.80 -8.57
CA VAL A 792 -11.88 -26.09 -7.15
C VAL A 792 -11.35 -27.51 -6.94
N ILE A 793 -10.45 -27.68 -5.98
CA ILE A 793 -10.08 -28.99 -5.46
C ILE A 793 -10.92 -29.31 -4.23
N SER A 794 -11.73 -30.35 -4.32
CA SER A 794 -12.52 -30.90 -3.21
C SER A 794 -11.73 -31.98 -2.47
N THR A 795 -12.27 -32.46 -1.34
CA THR A 795 -11.68 -33.53 -0.53
C THR A 795 -11.22 -34.75 -1.36
N ASN A 796 -10.08 -35.35 -0.97
CA ASN A 796 -9.40 -36.41 -1.74
C ASN A 796 -8.90 -35.95 -3.12
N ASP A 797 -8.38 -34.71 -3.21
CA ASP A 797 -7.80 -34.13 -4.42
C ASP A 797 -8.70 -34.22 -5.65
N THR A 798 -10.01 -33.99 -5.48
CA THR A 798 -11.00 -34.15 -6.56
C THR A 798 -11.26 -32.82 -7.26
N PRO A 799 -10.82 -32.61 -8.51
CA PRO A 799 -11.06 -31.37 -9.26
C PRO A 799 -12.52 -31.29 -9.72
N LEU A 800 -13.15 -30.13 -9.52
CA LEU A 800 -14.52 -29.81 -9.93
C LEU A 800 -14.57 -28.37 -10.48
N LEU A 801 -15.68 -27.99 -11.12
CA LEU A 801 -15.94 -26.59 -11.49
C LEU A 801 -17.10 -26.03 -10.68
N LEU A 802 -16.90 -24.87 -10.08
CA LEU A 802 -17.98 -24.02 -9.58
C LEU A 802 -18.54 -23.23 -10.75
N VAL A 803 -19.85 -23.33 -10.96
CA VAL A 803 -20.51 -22.80 -12.16
C VAL A 803 -21.69 -21.90 -11.82
N GLY A 804 -21.91 -21.59 -10.55
CA GLY A 804 -23.00 -20.73 -10.14
C GLY A 804 -23.29 -20.81 -8.66
N TYR A 805 -24.21 -19.96 -8.23
CA TYR A 805 -24.74 -19.97 -6.87
C TYR A 805 -26.16 -19.39 -6.85
N ASP A 806 -26.92 -19.79 -5.84
CA ASP A 806 -28.19 -19.17 -5.46
C ASP A 806 -28.13 -18.83 -3.95
N PRO A 807 -29.14 -18.19 -3.35
CA PRO A 807 -29.11 -17.82 -1.93
C PRO A 807 -28.90 -18.98 -0.94
N TYR A 808 -29.07 -20.23 -1.38
CA TYR A 808 -28.98 -21.43 -0.54
C TYR A 808 -27.88 -22.42 -0.98
N ASN A 809 -27.51 -22.44 -2.25
CA ASN A 809 -26.65 -23.47 -2.84
C ASN A 809 -25.56 -22.88 -3.74
N VAL A 810 -24.56 -23.72 -4.01
CA VAL A 810 -23.53 -23.55 -5.04
C VAL A 810 -23.76 -24.62 -6.10
N ASP A 811 -23.72 -24.22 -7.37
CA ASP A 811 -23.81 -25.12 -8.52
C ASP A 811 -22.42 -25.65 -8.87
N ILE A 812 -22.25 -26.97 -8.86
CA ILE A 812 -20.98 -27.66 -9.05
C ILE A 812 -21.10 -28.62 -10.24
N TYR A 813 -20.20 -28.48 -11.21
CA TYR A 813 -20.08 -29.37 -12.36
C TYR A 813 -19.01 -30.43 -12.09
N ASP A 814 -19.37 -31.71 -12.20
CA ASP A 814 -18.44 -32.85 -12.17
C ASP A 814 -18.12 -33.28 -13.62
N PRO A 815 -16.89 -33.07 -14.10
CA PRO A 815 -16.51 -33.47 -15.46
C PRO A 815 -16.49 -34.99 -15.67
N LEU A 816 -16.49 -35.81 -14.61
CA LEU A 816 -16.48 -37.27 -14.74
C LEU A 816 -17.73 -37.80 -15.46
N ASP A 817 -18.90 -37.27 -15.10
CA ASP A 817 -20.18 -37.66 -15.70
C ASP A 817 -20.86 -36.53 -16.48
N GLY A 818 -20.26 -35.33 -16.48
CA GLY A 818 -20.75 -34.16 -17.18
C GLY A 818 -22.01 -33.57 -16.56
N SER A 819 -22.30 -33.87 -15.30
CA SER A 819 -23.49 -33.40 -14.59
C SER A 819 -23.19 -32.19 -13.70
N THR A 820 -24.22 -31.37 -13.46
CA THR A 820 -24.19 -30.27 -12.48
C THR A 820 -25.12 -30.61 -11.32
N TYR A 821 -24.64 -30.47 -10.09
CA TYR A 821 -25.41 -30.68 -8.87
C TYR A 821 -25.29 -29.48 -7.92
N LYS A 822 -26.23 -29.37 -6.98
CA LYS A 822 -26.26 -28.31 -5.95
C LYS A 822 -25.67 -28.81 -4.64
N MET A 823 -24.82 -28.00 -4.02
CA MET A 823 -24.32 -28.19 -2.66
C MET A 823 -24.76 -27.01 -1.78
N GLY A 824 -25.27 -27.26 -0.58
CA GLY A 824 -25.64 -26.19 0.35
C GLY A 824 -24.43 -25.32 0.67
N GLN A 825 -24.60 -24.01 0.78
CA GLN A 825 -23.46 -23.08 0.92
C GLN A 825 -22.57 -23.37 2.13
N GLN A 826 -23.17 -23.71 3.29
CA GLN A 826 -22.39 -24.06 4.47
C GLN A 826 -21.63 -25.38 4.29
N ASP A 827 -22.23 -26.35 3.60
CA ASP A 827 -21.59 -27.62 3.28
C ASP A 827 -20.42 -27.39 2.30
N ALA A 828 -20.60 -26.52 1.30
CA ALA A 828 -19.55 -26.11 0.39
C ALA A 828 -18.39 -25.43 1.13
N LEU A 829 -18.68 -24.45 1.98
CA LEU A 829 -17.69 -23.76 2.80
C LEU A 829 -16.89 -24.75 3.67
N ASN A 830 -17.56 -25.70 4.32
CA ASN A 830 -16.90 -26.71 5.16
C ASN A 830 -16.06 -27.68 4.31
N THR A 831 -16.60 -28.14 3.17
CA THR A 831 -15.95 -29.12 2.29
C THR A 831 -14.67 -28.55 1.68
N PHE A 832 -14.71 -27.31 1.19
CA PHE A 832 -13.56 -26.69 0.55
C PHE A 832 -12.55 -26.17 1.56
N THR A 833 -12.99 -25.66 2.72
CA THR A 833 -12.07 -25.33 3.83
C THR A 833 -11.30 -26.58 4.28
N GLN A 834 -11.97 -27.74 4.37
CA GLN A 834 -11.29 -29.00 4.71
C GLN A 834 -10.29 -29.44 3.63
N ALA A 835 -10.50 -29.04 2.38
CA ALA A 835 -9.59 -29.31 1.26
C ALA A 835 -8.53 -28.20 1.06
N GLY A 836 -8.39 -27.27 2.00
CA GLY A 836 -7.39 -26.21 1.95
C GLY A 836 -7.76 -25.01 1.07
N ASN A 837 -9.03 -24.84 0.72
CA ASN A 837 -9.53 -23.69 -0.06
C ASN A 837 -8.73 -23.45 -1.34
N GLN A 838 -8.54 -24.50 -2.13
CA GLN A 838 -7.76 -24.46 -3.36
C GLN A 838 -8.65 -24.12 -4.56
N PHE A 839 -8.54 -22.88 -5.01
CA PHE A 839 -9.34 -22.32 -6.10
C PHE A 839 -8.44 -21.73 -7.19
N LEU A 840 -8.86 -21.87 -8.45
CA LEU A 840 -8.24 -21.24 -9.60
C LEU A 840 -9.32 -20.54 -10.42
N GLY A 841 -9.26 -19.21 -10.42
CA GLY A 841 -10.13 -18.33 -11.20
C GLY A 841 -9.48 -17.92 -12.52
N TYR A 842 -10.22 -17.14 -13.30
CA TYR A 842 -9.75 -16.54 -14.55
C TYR A 842 -10.35 -15.13 -14.68
N LEU A 843 -9.52 -14.17 -15.07
CA LEU A 843 -9.92 -12.80 -15.41
C LEU A 843 -9.87 -12.64 -16.93
N ARG A 844 -10.88 -11.99 -17.50
CA ARG A 844 -11.09 -11.90 -18.94
C ARG A 844 -10.33 -10.78 -19.61
#